data_AF-F2L2M5-F1
#
_entry.id   AF-F2L2M5-F1
#
_cell.length_a   1.000
_cell.length_b   1.000
_cell.length_c   1.000
_cell.angle_alpha   90.00
_cell.angle_beta   90.00
_cell.angle_gamma   90.00
#
_symmetry.space_group_name_H-M   'P 1'
#
loop_
_entity.id
_entity.type
_entity.pdbx_description
1 polymer ?
#
loop_
_entity_poly.entity_id
_entity_poly.type
_entity_poly.pdbx_seq_one_letter_code
_entity_poly.pdbx_strand_id
1 'polypeptide(L)'
;MRSLIIALAAAAAVAIALYALAPYLTGAGTPQASQTAPPAGSTTSAGASTAASTSTSSASASSTTSETVASTTSQPAAQTSTTATLTSAPTFAGAPRPNITLVLETAVVNTTRLPANATLIFRAENRGEAPGVVYVNGTAVRLRPGEAAELNFTVAVSRAGANYVLLYINGTPAVYRFTTLYYTPVFAAEPVTVRTYRLPALVVVNVTVRNVGNYTGYFNGVAVPPGGNATAQVEINATAAGTYWVKADGVPVEVHVVYLATGYSVAIWSPTVEAAPGEPVPVGFLIKNTGNATEALTVNGTLYVLRPGESVWANYTVPAYSRRPVALIVNGTTWRWALNVSIIAVNALLNIGGGVYNPALSPQIVISSSQSAVPYTWIISTNATERAVALVINGTVYTVQPGGRLLINGTLQARLNDWNTVSVVVNGTAYSIQVYVELKPPTLYVAQITGLSFTDRRTYIEYASCSGTPIGSVPFTATVYSMSGSVTYSGNTITFSGSITVYIDILGKTITASYSGSSTNGVGQVTSTIGHYTIAVSFSGGTVTSVTVNGQPVSCGTSIIPIPAFMYQKPPTGTIDAVSFASRIADLFAKGGSDAIVDAYYNGRYVVLVDASGNTMTYSGGAINGPLQVSIYGQISVS
;
A
#
# COMPACT_ATOMS: atom_id res chain seq x y z
N MET A 1 94.50 44.05 -65.24
CA MET A 1 94.02 45.40 -64.86
C MET A 1 93.05 45.23 -63.72
N ARG A 2 93.30 45.96 -62.63
CA ARG A 2 92.51 45.96 -61.40
C ARG A 2 91.18 46.69 -61.61
N SER A 3 90.13 46.17 -60.97
CA SER A 3 89.21 46.89 -60.07
C SER A 3 87.70 46.68 -60.33
N LEU A 4 87.02 46.39 -59.21
CA LEU A 4 85.58 46.45 -58.88
C LEU A 4 84.68 45.30 -59.41
N ILE A 5 84.08 44.41 -58.60
CA ILE A 5 83.24 44.53 -57.37
C ILE A 5 81.77 44.86 -57.70
N ILE A 6 80.92 43.83 -57.51
CA ILE A 6 79.55 43.84 -56.94
C ILE A 6 78.39 44.49 -57.74
N ALA A 7 77.29 43.71 -57.75
CA ALA A 7 75.86 44.09 -57.76
C ALA A 7 75.07 44.23 -59.08
N LEU A 8 74.01 43.40 -59.09
CA LEU A 8 72.64 43.62 -59.57
C LEU A 8 72.36 43.70 -61.08
N ALA A 9 71.59 42.73 -61.57
CA ALA A 9 70.18 42.94 -61.92
C ALA A 9 69.56 41.63 -62.46
N ALA A 10 69.23 40.69 -61.57
CA ALA A 10 68.26 39.65 -61.88
C ALA A 10 66.86 40.27 -61.74
N ALA A 11 66.36 40.72 -62.88
CA ALA A 11 65.02 41.25 -63.05
C ALA A 11 63.98 40.13 -63.13
N ALA A 12 62.75 40.54 -62.79
CA ALA A 12 61.45 39.98 -63.13
C ALA A 12 60.91 38.86 -62.21
N ALA A 13 59.72 38.96 -61.61
CA ALA A 13 58.67 39.98 -61.70
C ALA A 13 57.53 39.68 -60.68
N VAL A 14 57.05 40.74 -60.00
CA VAL A 14 55.62 41.14 -59.80
C VAL A 14 54.72 40.28 -58.85
N ALA A 15 53.80 40.78 -58.00
CA ALA A 15 53.46 42.08 -57.39
C ALA A 15 52.16 41.93 -56.53
N ILE A 16 52.12 42.61 -55.37
CA ILE A 16 51.05 43.50 -54.85
C ILE A 16 49.64 42.94 -54.42
N ALA A 17 49.46 42.85 -53.10
CA ALA A 17 48.57 43.60 -52.18
C ALA A 17 47.11 44.08 -52.52
N LEU A 18 46.26 43.88 -51.48
CA LEU A 18 45.20 44.77 -50.91
C LEU A 18 43.85 44.99 -51.63
N TYR A 19 42.73 44.68 -50.94
CA TYR A 19 41.45 45.44 -50.79
C TYR A 19 40.59 44.64 -49.77
N ALA A 20 40.27 45.08 -48.54
CA ALA A 20 39.49 46.19 -47.99
C ALA A 20 38.00 45.86 -47.66
N LEU A 21 37.64 46.19 -46.41
CA LEU A 21 36.35 46.72 -45.91
C LEU A 21 35.11 45.80 -45.72
N ALA A 22 34.87 45.49 -44.44
CA ALA A 22 33.76 45.96 -43.59
C ALA A 22 32.27 45.53 -43.83
N PRO A 23 31.44 45.55 -42.75
CA PRO A 23 30.38 44.57 -42.45
C PRO A 23 28.96 45.18 -42.39
N TYR A 24 27.93 44.33 -42.25
CA TYR A 24 26.59 44.63 -41.70
C TYR A 24 25.98 43.28 -41.22
N LEU A 25 25.02 43.13 -40.30
CA LEU A 25 24.49 43.84 -39.11
C LEU A 25 23.27 42.98 -38.64
N THR A 26 22.65 43.40 -37.53
CA THR A 26 21.34 43.00 -36.95
C THR A 26 21.37 41.86 -35.94
N GLY A 27 20.79 41.97 -34.73
CA GLY A 27 19.98 43.01 -34.06
C GLY A 27 19.31 42.34 -32.85
N ALA A 28 19.59 42.78 -31.62
CA ALA A 28 18.77 43.71 -30.81
C ALA A 28 17.53 43.09 -30.12
N GLY A 29 17.45 43.25 -28.79
CA GLY A 29 16.23 43.02 -28.01
C GLY A 29 16.45 42.83 -26.50
N THR A 30 16.44 43.93 -25.74
CA THR A 30 16.21 44.05 -24.27
C THR A 30 14.89 44.83 -24.06
N PRO A 31 14.41 45.29 -22.86
CA PRO A 31 14.69 45.03 -21.43
C PRO A 31 13.40 44.98 -20.51
N GLN A 32 13.62 45.08 -19.18
CA GLN A 32 12.74 45.56 -18.08
C GLN A 32 11.67 44.61 -17.50
N ALA A 33 11.32 44.62 -16.21
CA ALA A 33 11.84 45.19 -14.95
C ALA A 33 10.89 44.73 -13.80
N SER A 34 11.29 45.01 -12.55
CA SER A 34 10.41 45.26 -11.39
C SER A 34 9.90 44.02 -10.62
N GLN A 35 9.79 43.95 -9.29
CA GLN A 35 10.15 44.79 -8.14
C GLN A 35 9.68 44.04 -6.86
N THR A 36 10.24 44.40 -5.70
CA THR A 36 9.62 44.36 -4.34
C THR A 36 9.46 43.06 -3.53
N ALA A 37 9.89 43.16 -2.27
CA ALA A 37 9.55 42.31 -1.12
C ALA A 37 8.52 43.04 -0.20
N PRO A 38 8.30 42.58 1.05
CA PRO A 38 7.19 41.77 1.59
C PRO A 38 6.12 42.64 2.34
N PRO A 39 5.01 42.12 2.95
CA PRO A 39 5.05 41.64 4.36
C PRO A 39 3.92 40.65 4.83
N ALA A 40 4.14 40.10 6.04
CA ALA A 40 3.24 39.81 7.18
C ALA A 40 1.80 39.24 7.04
N GLY A 41 1.47 38.30 7.95
CA GLY A 41 0.35 38.55 8.90
C GLY A 41 -0.82 37.56 9.00
N SER A 42 -0.70 36.57 9.90
CA SER A 42 -1.66 36.20 10.98
C SER A 42 -3.06 35.58 10.74
N THR A 43 -3.48 34.80 11.75
CA THR A 43 -4.83 34.31 12.17
C THR A 43 -5.33 33.00 11.52
N THR A 44 -5.96 32.02 12.20
CA THR A 44 -6.51 31.83 13.59
C THR A 44 -6.90 30.34 13.80
N SER A 45 -7.04 29.93 15.08
CA SER A 45 -8.04 28.94 15.62
C SER A 45 -7.92 27.46 15.21
N ALA A 46 -8.18 26.41 16.00
CA ALA A 46 -8.49 26.10 17.41
C ALA A 46 -8.24 24.57 17.51
N GLY A 47 -7.75 23.99 18.60
CA GLY A 47 -8.50 23.72 19.83
C GLY A 47 -8.44 22.21 20.14
N ALA A 48 -8.40 21.89 21.44
CA ALA A 48 -8.47 20.56 22.07
C ALA A 48 -7.17 19.73 22.19
N SER A 49 -6.51 19.85 23.36
CA SER A 49 -5.90 18.69 24.01
C SER A 49 -6.01 18.79 25.54
N THR A 50 -6.84 17.90 26.08
CA THR A 50 -6.54 17.01 27.22
C THR A 50 -6.13 17.66 28.55
N ALA A 51 -7.13 17.96 29.38
CA ALA A 51 -6.96 18.06 30.82
C ALA A 51 -7.33 16.72 31.48
N ALA A 52 -6.38 16.17 32.24
CA ALA A 52 -6.56 15.04 33.13
C ALA A 52 -7.38 15.46 34.35
N SER A 53 -8.34 14.62 34.76
CA SER A 53 -8.96 14.65 36.10
C SER A 53 -9.53 13.28 36.41
N THR A 54 -8.72 12.46 37.05
CA THR A 54 -9.09 11.22 37.72
C THR A 54 -10.04 11.56 38.86
N SER A 55 -11.25 10.98 38.86
CA SER A 55 -12.15 11.01 40.02
C SER A 55 -12.49 9.59 40.43
N THR A 56 -12.00 9.28 41.63
CA THR A 56 -12.15 8.05 42.39
C THR A 56 -13.57 7.99 42.93
N SER A 57 -14.26 6.88 42.67
CA SER A 57 -15.56 6.55 43.23
C SER A 57 -15.39 5.81 44.56
N SER A 58 -15.89 6.38 45.65
CA SER A 58 -16.12 5.66 46.91
C SER A 58 -17.24 6.28 47.74
N ALA A 59 -18.24 5.44 48.02
CA ALA A 59 -19.11 5.37 49.18
C ALA A 59 -19.95 6.60 49.61
N SER A 60 -21.27 6.43 49.59
CA SER A 60 -22.04 6.35 50.85
C SER A 60 -23.42 5.74 50.63
N ALA A 61 -23.79 4.92 51.61
CA ALA A 61 -25.02 4.17 51.73
C ALA A 61 -26.08 4.92 52.55
N SER A 62 -27.35 4.60 52.29
CA SER A 62 -28.50 4.54 53.22
C SER A 62 -29.74 4.28 52.35
N SER A 63 -30.75 3.50 52.69
CA SER A 63 -31.06 2.59 53.79
C SER A 63 -32.35 1.90 53.36
N THR A 64 -32.51 0.59 53.59
CA THR A 64 -33.69 -0.07 54.21
C THR A 64 -33.59 -1.58 54.03
N THR A 65 -33.25 -2.22 55.14
CA THR A 65 -33.42 -3.64 55.41
C THR A 65 -34.92 -3.98 55.39
N SER A 66 -35.30 -4.93 54.54
CA SER A 66 -36.55 -5.67 54.69
C SER A 66 -36.30 -6.82 55.67
N GLU A 67 -36.86 -6.72 56.87
CA GLU A 67 -36.93 -7.85 57.79
C GLU A 67 -38.13 -8.74 57.45
N THR A 68 -37.77 -9.99 57.21
CA THR A 68 -38.59 -11.19 57.20
C THR A 68 -39.43 -11.31 58.47
N VAL A 69 -40.74 -11.44 58.36
CA VAL A 69 -41.55 -12.10 59.39
C VAL A 69 -42.40 -13.19 58.74
N ALA A 70 -41.97 -14.42 58.97
CA ALA A 70 -42.70 -15.63 58.68
C ALA A 70 -43.93 -15.71 59.60
N SER A 71 -45.11 -15.96 59.01
CA SER A 71 -46.33 -16.29 59.74
C SER A 71 -46.53 -17.80 59.67
N THR A 72 -46.02 -18.52 60.67
CA THR A 72 -46.34 -19.92 60.91
C THR A 72 -47.55 -20.03 61.84
N THR A 73 -48.52 -20.79 61.35
CA THR A 73 -49.58 -21.51 62.06
C THR A 73 -49.26 -21.88 63.51
N SER A 74 -50.14 -21.48 64.43
CA SER A 74 -50.40 -22.24 65.66
C SER A 74 -51.87 -22.10 66.08
N GLN A 75 -52.60 -23.16 65.73
CA GLN A 75 -53.87 -23.57 66.32
C GLN A 75 -53.67 -23.90 67.80
N PRO A 76 -54.47 -23.37 68.74
CA PRO A 76 -54.65 -24.00 70.03
C PRO A 76 -55.73 -25.09 69.89
N ALA A 77 -55.31 -26.33 70.10
CA ALA A 77 -56.20 -27.47 70.27
C ALA A 77 -56.95 -27.38 71.61
N ALA A 78 -58.09 -28.04 71.63
CA ALA A 78 -59.06 -28.12 72.71
C ALA A 78 -58.47 -28.57 74.06
N GLN A 79 -58.98 -27.97 75.15
CA GLN A 79 -59.09 -28.65 76.45
C GLN A 79 -60.52 -28.51 76.99
N THR A 80 -61.23 -29.61 76.79
CA THR A 80 -62.22 -30.26 77.65
C THR A 80 -62.55 -29.58 78.98
N SER A 81 -63.83 -29.26 79.19
CA SER A 81 -64.41 -29.16 80.53
C SER A 81 -65.54 -30.18 80.62
N THR A 82 -65.29 -31.20 81.44
CA THR A 82 -66.14 -32.33 81.78
C THR A 82 -67.40 -31.90 82.51
N THR A 83 -68.53 -32.48 82.11
CA THR A 83 -69.77 -32.58 82.87
C THR A 83 -69.57 -33.52 84.06
N ALA A 84 -69.91 -33.10 85.29
CA ALA A 84 -70.18 -34.00 86.41
C ALA A 84 -71.13 -33.35 87.43
N THR A 85 -72.40 -33.74 87.29
CA THR A 85 -73.37 -34.11 88.33
C THR A 85 -73.39 -33.37 89.66
N LEU A 86 -74.48 -32.61 89.85
CA LEU A 86 -75.08 -32.29 91.16
C LEU A 86 -75.48 -33.58 91.89
N THR A 87 -75.03 -33.77 93.12
CA THR A 87 -75.74 -34.55 94.14
C THR A 87 -76.63 -33.61 94.96
N SER A 88 -77.94 -33.82 94.85
CA SER A 88 -79.02 -33.38 95.76
C SER A 88 -78.74 -33.81 97.22
N ALA A 89 -79.28 -33.27 98.31
CA ALA A 89 -80.55 -32.60 98.66
C ALA A 89 -80.41 -32.02 100.12
N PRO A 90 -81.40 -31.36 100.77
CA PRO A 90 -82.79 -31.16 100.38
C PRO A 90 -83.33 -29.71 100.43
N THR A 91 -84.36 -29.55 99.61
CA THR A 91 -85.53 -28.66 99.66
C THR A 91 -85.71 -27.70 100.85
N PHE A 92 -85.81 -26.42 100.53
CA PHE A 92 -86.92 -25.57 100.98
C PHE A 92 -87.54 -24.90 99.75
N ALA A 93 -88.86 -25.00 99.59
CA ALA A 93 -89.62 -24.48 98.46
C ALA A 93 -89.43 -22.95 98.33
N GLY A 94 -88.77 -22.51 97.26
CA GLY A 94 -88.59 -21.09 96.92
C GLY A 94 -89.41 -20.72 95.69
N ALA A 95 -90.15 -19.61 95.77
CA ALA A 95 -91.11 -19.12 94.78
C ALA A 95 -90.62 -19.15 93.31
N PRO A 96 -91.53 -19.35 92.33
CA PRO A 96 -91.17 -19.38 90.91
C PRO A 96 -90.50 -18.06 90.50
N ARG A 97 -89.31 -18.13 89.87
CA ARG A 97 -88.52 -16.96 89.44
C ARG A 97 -88.45 -16.85 87.91
N PRO A 98 -88.51 -15.64 87.34
CA PRO A 98 -88.23 -15.44 85.92
C PRO A 98 -86.74 -15.66 85.63
N ASN A 99 -86.42 -16.18 84.44
CA ASN A 99 -85.05 -16.34 83.95
C ASN A 99 -85.01 -15.92 82.48
N ILE A 100 -84.73 -14.64 82.23
CA ILE A 100 -84.72 -14.08 80.87
C ILE A 100 -83.29 -14.02 80.36
N THR A 101 -83.00 -14.75 79.29
CA THR A 101 -81.71 -14.74 78.59
C THR A 101 -81.81 -13.95 77.30
N LEU A 102 -80.77 -13.15 77.00
CA LEU A 102 -80.65 -12.42 75.74
C LEU A 102 -79.56 -13.07 74.89
N VAL A 103 -79.89 -13.43 73.66
CA VAL A 103 -78.95 -14.03 72.70
C VAL A 103 -78.93 -13.18 71.43
N LEU A 104 -77.73 -12.80 70.98
CA LEU A 104 -77.55 -12.18 69.65
C LEU A 104 -77.71 -13.27 68.59
N GLU A 105 -78.71 -13.13 67.71
CA GLU A 105 -78.95 -14.08 66.63
C GLU A 105 -78.17 -13.70 65.36
N THR A 106 -78.01 -12.42 65.09
CA THR A 106 -77.23 -11.93 63.94
C THR A 106 -75.74 -11.82 64.29
N ALA A 107 -75.05 -12.95 64.33
CA ALA A 107 -73.60 -12.99 64.56
C ALA A 107 -72.77 -12.46 63.36
N VAL A 108 -73.37 -12.42 62.16
CA VAL A 108 -72.73 -11.96 60.92
C VAL A 108 -73.65 -10.98 60.18
N VAL A 109 -73.07 -9.88 59.69
CA VAL A 109 -73.73 -8.87 58.88
C VAL A 109 -73.01 -8.78 57.53
N ASN A 110 -73.72 -9.02 56.45
CA ASN A 110 -73.19 -8.90 55.10
C ASN A 110 -73.52 -7.50 54.55
N THR A 111 -72.52 -6.80 54.01
CA THR A 111 -72.73 -5.49 53.37
C THR A 111 -71.85 -5.33 52.13
N THR A 112 -72.38 -4.61 51.14
CA THR A 112 -71.66 -4.20 49.91
C THR A 112 -71.26 -2.73 49.93
N ARG A 113 -71.56 -2.02 51.02
CA ARG A 113 -71.21 -0.60 51.22
C ARG A 113 -70.71 -0.38 52.64
N LEU A 114 -69.73 0.51 52.80
CA LEU A 114 -69.28 1.01 54.09
C LEU A 114 -69.17 2.54 53.99
N PRO A 115 -69.65 3.32 54.98
CA PRO A 115 -70.37 2.87 56.18
C PRO A 115 -71.78 2.33 55.86
N ALA A 116 -72.27 1.37 56.66
CA ALA A 116 -73.60 0.77 56.52
C ALA A 116 -74.33 0.68 57.87
N ASN A 117 -75.66 0.73 57.83
CA ASN A 117 -76.51 0.52 59.00
C ASN A 117 -76.82 -0.98 59.13
N ALA A 118 -76.27 -1.63 60.14
CA ALA A 118 -76.48 -3.05 60.43
C ALA A 118 -77.61 -3.21 61.44
N THR A 119 -78.65 -3.96 61.09
CA THR A 119 -79.70 -4.34 62.05
C THR A 119 -79.29 -5.64 62.76
N LEU A 120 -79.13 -5.55 64.07
CA LEU A 120 -78.80 -6.67 64.94
C LEU A 120 -80.05 -7.17 65.64
N ILE A 121 -80.30 -8.46 65.52
CA ILE A 121 -81.48 -9.14 66.08
C ILE A 121 -81.07 -9.85 67.36
N PHE A 122 -81.74 -9.51 68.45
CA PHE A 122 -81.58 -10.16 69.75
C PHE A 122 -82.86 -10.88 70.14
N ARG A 123 -82.75 -12.14 70.54
CA ARG A 123 -83.86 -12.92 71.08
C ARG A 123 -83.78 -12.91 72.61
N ALA A 124 -84.78 -12.32 73.24
CA ALA A 124 -85.00 -12.37 74.67
C ALA A 124 -85.99 -13.51 74.96
N GLU A 125 -85.60 -14.51 75.74
CA GLU A 125 -86.44 -15.68 76.03
C GLU A 125 -86.55 -15.89 77.55
N ASN A 126 -87.78 -16.02 78.07
CA ASN A 126 -88.01 -16.32 79.48
C ASN A 126 -88.07 -17.83 79.70
N ARG A 127 -86.97 -18.40 80.17
CA ARG A 127 -86.81 -19.81 80.52
C ARG A 127 -87.17 -20.13 81.97
N GLY A 128 -87.69 -19.15 82.72
CA GLY A 128 -88.15 -19.33 84.09
C GLY A 128 -89.64 -19.73 84.17
N GLU A 129 -90.07 -20.12 85.36
CA GLU A 129 -91.43 -20.60 85.62
C GLU A 129 -92.42 -19.48 85.98
N ALA A 130 -91.94 -18.23 86.09
CA ALA A 130 -92.76 -17.04 86.35
C ALA A 130 -92.61 -15.95 85.26
N PRO A 131 -93.63 -15.10 85.03
CA PRO A 131 -93.50 -13.93 84.17
C PRO A 131 -92.42 -12.96 84.67
N GLY A 132 -91.65 -12.38 83.75
CA GLY A 132 -90.57 -11.44 84.08
C GLY A 132 -90.55 -10.23 83.17
N VAL A 133 -89.88 -9.16 83.62
CA VAL A 133 -89.57 -7.97 82.81
C VAL A 133 -88.06 -7.78 82.76
N VAL A 134 -87.51 -7.56 81.57
CA VAL A 134 -86.12 -7.14 81.37
C VAL A 134 -86.09 -5.78 80.68
N TYR A 135 -85.23 -4.87 81.14
CA TYR A 135 -84.98 -3.60 80.49
C TYR A 135 -83.75 -3.74 79.60
N VAL A 136 -83.95 -3.67 78.28
CA VAL A 136 -82.84 -3.66 77.32
C VAL A 136 -82.71 -2.26 76.76
N ASN A 137 -81.60 -1.61 77.06
CA ASN A 137 -81.30 -0.23 76.71
C ASN A 137 -82.43 0.75 77.11
N GLY A 138 -83.01 0.55 78.30
CA GLY A 138 -84.11 1.36 78.85
C GLY A 138 -85.53 0.95 78.41
N THR A 139 -85.68 0.03 77.44
CA THR A 139 -87.00 -0.44 76.98
C THR A 139 -87.43 -1.69 77.76
N ALA A 140 -88.62 -1.67 78.37
CA ALA A 140 -89.13 -2.79 79.16
C ALA A 140 -89.76 -3.87 78.26
N VAL A 141 -89.27 -5.10 78.36
CA VAL A 141 -89.77 -6.28 77.64
C VAL A 141 -90.34 -7.26 78.65
N ARG A 142 -91.66 -7.47 78.60
CA ARG A 142 -92.37 -8.37 79.51
C ARG A 142 -92.64 -9.70 78.83
N LEU A 143 -92.20 -10.80 79.43
CA LEU A 143 -92.30 -12.15 78.87
C LEU A 143 -92.94 -13.11 79.86
N ARG A 144 -93.94 -13.87 79.41
CA ARG A 144 -94.52 -15.01 80.14
C ARG A 144 -93.55 -16.21 80.12
N PRO A 145 -93.73 -17.21 81.00
CA PRO A 145 -92.95 -18.45 80.95
C PRO A 145 -92.98 -19.08 79.55
N GLY A 146 -91.82 -19.39 78.98
CA GLY A 146 -91.66 -19.96 77.64
C GLY A 146 -91.83 -18.98 76.47
N GLU A 147 -92.13 -17.71 76.74
CA GLU A 147 -92.29 -16.69 75.71
C GLU A 147 -90.93 -16.10 75.29
N ALA A 148 -90.78 -15.84 73.99
CA ALA A 148 -89.61 -15.16 73.44
C ALA A 148 -90.03 -13.92 72.62
N ALA A 149 -89.27 -12.84 72.74
CA ALA A 149 -89.42 -11.62 71.96
C ALA A 149 -88.14 -11.31 71.17
N GLU A 150 -88.34 -10.79 69.97
CA GLU A 150 -87.27 -10.33 69.08
C GLU A 150 -87.08 -8.82 69.24
N LEU A 151 -85.82 -8.39 69.37
CA LEU A 151 -85.43 -7.00 69.58
C LEU A 151 -84.40 -6.59 68.52
N ASN A 152 -84.72 -5.55 67.76
CA ASN A 152 -83.92 -5.10 66.62
C ASN A 152 -83.18 -3.79 66.96
N PHE A 153 -81.85 -3.81 66.84
CA PHE A 153 -80.99 -2.66 67.10
C PHE A 153 -80.19 -2.31 65.85
N THR A 154 -80.30 -1.08 65.37
CA THR A 154 -79.51 -0.62 64.23
C THR A 154 -78.22 0.05 64.69
N VAL A 155 -77.07 -0.42 64.20
CA VAL A 155 -75.74 0.14 64.48
C VAL A 155 -75.05 0.57 63.19
N ALA A 156 -74.40 1.73 63.18
CA ALA A 156 -73.58 2.17 62.06
C ALA A 156 -72.22 1.46 62.08
N VAL A 157 -71.87 0.79 60.99
CA VAL A 157 -70.62 0.06 60.83
C VAL A 157 -69.80 0.70 59.73
N SER A 158 -68.60 1.18 60.07
CA SER A 158 -67.69 1.85 59.13
C SER A 158 -66.56 0.97 58.61
N ARG A 159 -66.40 -0.27 59.12
CA ARG A 159 -65.32 -1.19 58.72
C ARG A 159 -65.78 -2.65 58.65
N ALA A 160 -65.13 -3.40 57.77
CA ALA A 160 -65.23 -4.85 57.72
C ALA A 160 -64.52 -5.51 58.91
N GLY A 161 -64.86 -6.78 59.21
CA GLY A 161 -64.25 -7.57 60.28
C GLY A 161 -65.05 -7.55 61.58
N ALA A 162 -64.38 -7.81 62.71
CA ALA A 162 -65.03 -7.91 64.01
C ALA A 162 -65.50 -6.54 64.52
N ASN A 163 -66.78 -6.46 64.86
CA ASN A 163 -67.44 -5.31 65.46
C ASN A 163 -68.13 -5.73 66.76
N TYR A 164 -68.44 -4.73 67.59
CA TYR A 164 -69.06 -4.94 68.89
C TYR A 164 -70.21 -3.96 69.07
N VAL A 165 -71.28 -4.43 69.72
CA VAL A 165 -72.37 -3.58 70.18
C VAL A 165 -72.44 -3.67 71.70
N LEU A 166 -72.63 -2.52 72.35
CA LEU A 166 -72.83 -2.41 73.78
C LEU A 166 -74.32 -2.22 74.05
N LEU A 167 -74.90 -3.08 74.88
CA LEU A 167 -76.28 -2.97 75.35
C LEU A 167 -76.32 -2.93 76.87
N TYR A 168 -77.25 -2.18 77.46
CA TYR A 168 -77.46 -2.15 78.90
C TYR A 168 -78.67 -3.03 79.27
N ILE A 169 -78.46 -4.10 80.03
CA ILE A 169 -79.50 -5.04 80.46
C ILE A 169 -79.76 -4.81 81.96
N ASN A 170 -80.96 -4.35 82.32
CA ASN A 170 -81.31 -3.94 83.69
C ASN A 170 -80.28 -2.98 84.31
N GLY A 171 -79.70 -2.10 83.49
CA GLY A 171 -78.67 -1.13 83.91
C GLY A 171 -77.23 -1.65 83.88
N THR A 172 -76.97 -2.94 83.63
CA THR A 172 -75.61 -3.50 83.53
C THR A 172 -75.15 -3.58 82.06
N PRO A 173 -73.94 -3.11 81.71
CA PRO A 173 -73.40 -3.20 80.35
C PRO A 173 -73.07 -4.64 79.95
N ALA A 174 -73.51 -5.04 78.75
CA ALA A 174 -73.20 -6.32 78.11
C ALA A 174 -72.70 -6.06 76.68
N VAL A 175 -71.57 -6.69 76.33
CA VAL A 175 -70.95 -6.54 75.01
C VAL A 175 -71.23 -7.77 74.16
N TYR A 176 -71.74 -7.55 72.96
CA TYR A 176 -71.98 -8.60 71.98
C TYR A 176 -71.10 -8.39 70.75
N ARG A 177 -70.45 -9.46 70.31
CA ARG A 177 -69.58 -9.46 69.13
C ARG A 177 -70.37 -9.90 67.91
N PHE A 178 -70.20 -9.19 66.80
CA PHE A 178 -70.67 -9.59 65.49
C PHE A 178 -69.59 -9.32 64.43
N THR A 179 -69.67 -9.99 63.29
CA THR A 179 -68.69 -9.83 62.20
C THR A 179 -69.36 -9.18 61.00
N THR A 180 -68.73 -8.15 60.45
CA THR A 180 -69.21 -7.51 59.22
C THR A 180 -68.37 -8.01 58.04
N LEU A 181 -69.00 -8.74 57.13
CA LEU A 181 -68.36 -9.15 55.87
C LEU A 181 -68.65 -8.10 54.81
N TYR A 182 -67.58 -7.45 54.32
CA TYR A 182 -67.65 -6.47 53.25
C TYR A 182 -67.36 -7.12 51.92
N TYR A 183 -68.33 -7.06 51.03
CA TYR A 183 -68.29 -7.65 49.71
C TYR A 183 -68.11 -6.55 48.67
N THR A 184 -66.93 -6.50 48.03
CA THR A 184 -66.64 -5.53 46.97
C THR A 184 -65.95 -6.23 45.80
N PRO A 185 -66.35 -5.95 44.55
CA PRO A 185 -65.58 -6.39 43.40
C PRO A 185 -64.25 -5.61 43.37
N VAL A 186 -63.17 -6.30 43.02
CA VAL A 186 -61.86 -5.69 42.77
C VAL A 186 -61.32 -6.32 41.51
N PHE A 187 -61.03 -5.50 40.51
CA PHE A 187 -60.55 -5.95 39.22
C PHE A 187 -59.06 -5.66 39.05
N ALA A 188 -58.31 -6.67 38.62
CA ALA A 188 -56.90 -6.54 38.28
C ALA A 188 -56.71 -6.99 36.82
N ALA A 189 -56.08 -6.13 36.02
CA ALA A 189 -55.77 -6.45 34.63
C ALA A 189 -54.42 -7.18 34.52
N GLU A 190 -54.34 -8.11 33.56
CA GLU A 190 -53.06 -8.71 33.17
C GLU A 190 -52.29 -7.76 32.25
N PRO A 191 -50.96 -7.58 32.43
CA PRO A 191 -50.16 -6.77 31.52
C PRO A 191 -50.20 -7.30 30.09
N VAL A 192 -50.29 -6.39 29.12
CA VAL A 192 -50.35 -6.73 27.69
C VAL A 192 -49.08 -6.27 26.99
N THR A 193 -48.53 -7.10 26.10
CA THR A 193 -47.39 -6.70 25.25
C THR A 193 -47.86 -6.51 23.81
N VAL A 194 -47.53 -5.35 23.24
CA VAL A 194 -47.79 -5.01 21.83
C VAL A 194 -46.48 -4.92 21.08
N ARG A 195 -46.38 -5.59 19.93
CA ARG A 195 -45.22 -5.53 19.04
C ARG A 195 -45.62 -4.86 17.73
N THR A 196 -44.92 -3.80 17.32
CA THR A 196 -45.26 -3.02 16.10
C THR A 196 -44.02 -2.64 15.30
N TYR A 197 -44.14 -2.64 13.97
CA TYR A 197 -43.08 -2.22 13.02
C TYR A 197 -43.16 -0.73 12.66
N ARG A 198 -44.20 -0.02 13.10
CA ARG A 198 -44.41 1.40 12.80
C ARG A 198 -44.84 2.15 14.05
N LEU A 199 -44.35 3.37 14.20
CA LEU A 199 -44.76 4.34 15.20
C LEU A 199 -44.86 5.72 14.52
N PRO A 200 -45.91 6.52 14.79
CA PRO A 200 -47.04 6.22 15.66
C PRO A 200 -47.92 5.09 15.10
N ALA A 201 -48.52 4.29 15.98
CA ALA A 201 -49.43 3.20 15.62
C ALA A 201 -50.67 3.19 16.51
N LEU A 202 -51.79 2.87 15.87
CA LEU A 202 -53.08 2.66 16.51
C LEU A 202 -53.32 1.15 16.61
N VAL A 203 -53.34 0.62 17.82
CA VAL A 203 -53.41 -0.83 18.06
C VAL A 203 -54.58 -1.16 18.96
N VAL A 204 -55.37 -2.15 18.56
CA VAL A 204 -56.46 -2.70 19.37
C VAL A 204 -55.95 -3.95 20.06
N VAL A 205 -56.04 -4.00 21.40
CA VAL A 205 -55.62 -5.14 22.22
C VAL A 205 -56.77 -5.71 23.02
N ASN A 206 -56.78 -7.03 23.19
CA ASN A 206 -57.66 -7.70 24.14
C ASN A 206 -56.99 -7.67 25.52
N VAL A 207 -57.62 -6.98 26.47
CA VAL A 207 -57.22 -6.94 27.86
C VAL A 207 -58.03 -7.95 28.64
N THR A 208 -57.37 -8.86 29.34
CA THR A 208 -57.99 -9.76 30.31
C THR A 208 -57.94 -9.13 31.69
N VAL A 209 -59.10 -9.09 32.35
CA VAL A 209 -59.26 -8.61 33.71
C VAL A 209 -59.80 -9.73 34.59
N ARG A 210 -59.20 -9.90 35.75
CA ARG A 210 -59.59 -10.89 36.76
C ARG A 210 -60.24 -10.21 37.95
N ASN A 211 -61.38 -10.74 38.40
CA ASN A 211 -61.98 -10.31 39.66
C ASN A 211 -61.23 -10.96 40.83
N VAL A 212 -60.34 -10.19 41.45
CA VAL A 212 -59.59 -10.57 42.66
C VAL A 212 -60.35 -10.19 43.94
N GLY A 213 -61.53 -9.59 43.81
CA GLY A 213 -62.43 -9.31 44.93
C GLY A 213 -63.24 -10.53 45.38
N ASN A 214 -64.07 -10.32 46.40
CA ASN A 214 -64.89 -11.36 47.03
C ASN A 214 -66.38 -11.28 46.65
N TYR A 215 -66.74 -10.43 45.67
CA TYR A 215 -68.11 -10.25 45.18
C TYR A 215 -68.17 -10.19 43.65
N THR A 216 -69.28 -10.60 43.05
CA THR A 216 -69.49 -10.50 41.59
C THR A 216 -69.54 -9.04 41.15
N GLY A 217 -68.59 -8.64 40.31
CA GLY A 217 -68.55 -7.31 39.68
C GLY A 217 -69.07 -7.34 38.25
N TYR A 218 -69.22 -6.17 37.64
CA TYR A 218 -69.49 -6.05 36.21
C TYR A 218 -68.32 -5.35 35.54
N PHE A 219 -67.82 -5.94 34.46
CA PHE A 219 -66.75 -5.37 33.63
C PHE A 219 -67.24 -5.35 32.19
N ASN A 220 -67.31 -4.16 31.58
CA ASN A 220 -67.86 -3.92 30.26
C ASN A 220 -69.26 -4.55 30.05
N GLY A 221 -70.12 -4.44 31.08
CA GLY A 221 -71.47 -5.01 31.10
C GLY A 221 -71.56 -6.52 31.37
N VAL A 222 -70.44 -7.23 31.51
CA VAL A 222 -70.40 -8.68 31.78
C VAL A 222 -70.26 -8.95 33.28
N ALA A 223 -71.10 -9.81 33.84
CA ALA A 223 -70.99 -10.25 35.23
C ALA A 223 -69.77 -11.18 35.42
N VAL A 224 -68.86 -10.80 36.31
CA VAL A 224 -67.62 -11.55 36.59
C VAL A 224 -67.61 -12.01 38.05
N PRO A 225 -67.81 -13.31 38.33
CA PRO A 225 -67.80 -13.82 39.69
C PRO A 225 -66.40 -13.72 40.32
N PRO A 226 -66.28 -13.81 41.66
CA PRO A 226 -64.99 -13.87 42.35
C PRO A 226 -64.08 -14.96 41.74
N GLY A 227 -62.84 -14.58 41.42
CA GLY A 227 -61.87 -15.45 40.74
C GLY A 227 -62.09 -15.64 39.23
N GLY A 228 -63.20 -15.15 38.67
CA GLY A 228 -63.51 -15.18 37.25
C GLY A 228 -62.78 -14.11 36.44
N ASN A 229 -62.74 -14.30 35.11
CA ASN A 229 -62.08 -13.43 34.15
C ASN A 229 -63.07 -12.86 33.14
N ALA A 230 -62.80 -11.66 32.64
CA ALA A 230 -63.48 -11.07 31.49
C ALA A 230 -62.47 -10.39 30.57
N THR A 231 -62.82 -10.26 29.29
CA THR A 231 -61.95 -9.63 28.28
C THR A 231 -62.65 -8.43 27.65
N ALA A 232 -61.91 -7.34 27.43
CA ALA A 232 -62.38 -6.19 26.67
C ALA A 232 -61.33 -5.73 25.66
N GLN A 233 -61.80 -5.17 24.55
CA GLN A 233 -60.92 -4.52 23.57
C GLN A 233 -60.64 -3.09 23.97
N VAL A 234 -59.35 -2.71 23.97
CA VAL A 234 -58.89 -1.35 24.22
C VAL A 234 -58.05 -0.90 23.04
N GLU A 235 -58.32 0.30 22.57
CA GLU A 235 -57.54 0.96 21.53
C GLU A 235 -56.43 1.80 22.15
N ILE A 236 -55.23 1.69 21.60
CA ILE A 236 -54.01 2.32 22.11
C ILE A 236 -53.36 3.10 20.99
N ASN A 237 -53.20 4.41 21.19
CA ASN A 237 -52.43 5.27 20.31
C ASN A 237 -50.99 5.36 20.82
N ALA A 238 -50.13 4.48 20.33
CA ALA A 238 -48.74 4.41 20.73
C ALA A 238 -47.87 5.29 19.82
N THR A 239 -47.29 6.35 20.37
CA THR A 239 -46.40 7.27 19.64
C THR A 239 -44.92 6.90 19.77
N ALA A 240 -44.55 6.11 20.79
CA ALA A 240 -43.19 5.66 21.07
C ALA A 240 -43.20 4.22 21.62
N ALA A 241 -42.04 3.57 21.66
CA ALA A 241 -41.86 2.34 22.42
C ALA A 241 -41.76 2.66 23.92
N GLY A 242 -42.29 1.78 24.77
CA GLY A 242 -42.28 1.96 26.22
C GLY A 242 -43.52 1.41 26.91
N THR A 243 -43.65 1.71 28.20
CA THR A 243 -44.80 1.30 29.01
C THR A 243 -45.86 2.38 29.01
N TYR A 244 -47.09 1.99 28.71
CA TYR A 244 -48.29 2.82 28.74
C TYR A 244 -49.26 2.31 29.79
N TRP A 245 -50.02 3.22 30.40
CA TRP A 245 -51.12 2.89 31.31
C TRP A 245 -52.43 3.33 30.66
N VAL A 246 -53.27 2.37 30.30
CA VAL A 246 -54.57 2.61 29.67
C VAL A 246 -55.70 2.14 30.59
N LYS A 247 -56.87 2.74 30.48
CA LYS A 247 -58.04 2.34 31.28
C LYS A 247 -58.99 1.49 30.44
N ALA A 248 -59.24 0.26 30.86
CA ALA A 248 -60.30 -0.59 30.35
C ALA A 248 -61.46 -0.54 31.34
N ASP A 249 -62.58 0.10 31.00
CA ASP A 249 -63.75 0.23 31.89
C ASP A 249 -63.40 0.65 33.34
N GLY A 250 -62.51 1.65 33.46
CA GLY A 250 -62.03 2.17 34.75
C GLY A 250 -60.88 1.40 35.42
N VAL A 251 -60.52 0.20 34.94
CA VAL A 251 -59.40 -0.62 35.45
C VAL A 251 -58.10 -0.21 34.74
N PRO A 252 -57.01 0.12 35.48
CA PRO A 252 -55.72 0.43 34.88
C PRO A 252 -55.05 -0.84 34.33
N VAL A 253 -54.54 -0.75 33.12
CA VAL A 253 -53.86 -1.83 32.39
C VAL A 253 -52.47 -1.36 32.01
N GLU A 254 -51.46 -2.14 32.38
CA GLU A 254 -50.09 -1.95 31.92
C GLU A 254 -49.93 -2.51 30.52
N VAL A 255 -49.47 -1.69 29.58
CA VAL A 255 -49.21 -2.09 28.20
C VAL A 255 -47.79 -1.77 27.81
N HIS A 256 -47.02 -2.81 27.49
CA HIS A 256 -45.65 -2.66 26.99
C HIS A 256 -45.65 -2.65 25.46
N VAL A 257 -45.32 -1.51 24.87
CA VAL A 257 -45.17 -1.34 23.42
C VAL A 257 -43.70 -1.55 23.06
N VAL A 258 -43.43 -2.59 22.27
CA VAL A 258 -42.12 -2.92 21.73
C VAL A 258 -42.07 -2.54 20.25
N TYR A 259 -41.19 -1.60 19.91
CA TYR A 259 -40.89 -1.28 18.52
C TYR A 259 -39.98 -2.35 17.92
N LEU A 260 -40.45 -2.96 16.83
CA LEU A 260 -39.74 -3.93 16.01
C LEU A 260 -38.89 -3.18 14.98
N ALA A 261 -37.64 -2.91 15.34
CA ALA A 261 -36.64 -2.34 14.46
C ALA A 261 -36.01 -3.46 13.62
N THR A 262 -36.13 -3.36 12.30
CA THR A 262 -35.33 -4.14 11.35
C THR A 262 -34.00 -3.45 11.11
N GLY A 263 -32.96 -4.22 10.86
CA GLY A 263 -31.62 -3.71 10.63
C GLY A 263 -30.66 -4.86 10.39
N TYR A 264 -29.69 -4.61 9.51
CA TYR A 264 -28.64 -5.57 9.22
C TYR A 264 -27.29 -4.88 9.14
N SER A 265 -26.23 -5.65 9.38
CA SER A 265 -24.86 -5.26 9.09
C SER A 265 -24.28 -6.19 8.04
N VAL A 266 -23.36 -5.65 7.24
CA VAL A 266 -22.56 -6.43 6.29
C VAL A 266 -21.10 -6.27 6.68
N ALA A 267 -20.47 -7.38 7.05
CA ALA A 267 -19.04 -7.46 7.28
C ALA A 267 -18.40 -8.22 6.13
N ILE A 268 -17.30 -7.70 5.60
CA ILE A 268 -16.49 -8.44 4.63
C ILE A 268 -15.53 -9.37 5.37
N TRP A 269 -15.36 -10.55 4.80
CA TRP A 269 -14.26 -11.44 5.11
C TRP A 269 -13.49 -11.67 3.81
N SER A 270 -12.27 -11.17 3.76
CA SER A 270 -11.30 -11.50 2.73
C SER A 270 -10.03 -11.90 3.45
N PRO A 271 -9.49 -13.11 3.22
CA PRO A 271 -8.12 -13.37 3.63
C PRO A 271 -7.20 -12.38 2.91
N THR A 272 -6.09 -11.99 3.57
CA THR A 272 -4.95 -11.42 2.84
C THR A 272 -4.41 -12.55 1.98
N VAL A 273 -4.40 -12.37 0.67
CA VAL A 273 -3.97 -13.42 -0.26
C VAL A 273 -2.90 -12.85 -1.17
N GLU A 274 -1.80 -13.59 -1.27
CA GLU A 274 -0.84 -13.44 -2.34
C GLU A 274 -1.31 -14.24 -3.57
N ALA A 275 -1.58 -13.56 -4.68
CA ALA A 275 -2.18 -14.16 -5.88
C ALA A 275 -1.46 -13.78 -7.17
N ALA A 276 -1.36 -14.73 -8.10
CA ALA A 276 -0.93 -14.42 -9.46
C ALA A 276 -2.02 -13.64 -10.21
N PRO A 277 -1.68 -12.79 -11.18
CA PRO A 277 -2.67 -12.09 -12.00
C PRO A 277 -3.70 -13.06 -12.61
N GLY A 278 -4.98 -12.83 -12.36
CA GLY A 278 -6.11 -13.63 -12.87
C GLY A 278 -6.52 -14.83 -12.00
N GLU A 279 -5.77 -15.15 -10.95
CA GLU A 279 -6.09 -16.28 -10.07
C GLU A 279 -7.37 -16.03 -9.23
N PRO A 280 -8.25 -17.03 -9.03
CA PRO A 280 -9.46 -16.85 -8.23
C PRO A 280 -9.15 -16.68 -6.73
N VAL A 281 -9.59 -15.55 -6.16
CA VAL A 281 -9.48 -15.23 -4.73
C VAL A 281 -10.85 -15.39 -4.07
N PRO A 282 -10.97 -16.12 -2.96
CA PRO A 282 -12.22 -16.26 -2.23
C PRO A 282 -12.55 -14.98 -1.46
N VAL A 283 -13.81 -14.55 -1.53
CA VAL A 283 -14.36 -13.39 -0.82
C VAL A 283 -15.68 -13.80 -0.19
N GLY A 284 -15.84 -13.53 1.10
CA GLY A 284 -17.06 -13.78 1.83
C GLY A 284 -17.68 -12.48 2.35
N PHE A 285 -19.01 -12.41 2.34
CA PHE A 285 -19.76 -11.39 3.07
C PHE A 285 -20.59 -12.07 4.15
N LEU A 286 -20.38 -11.64 5.38
CA LEU A 286 -21.22 -12.01 6.51
C LEU A 286 -22.31 -10.95 6.64
N ILE A 287 -23.55 -11.33 6.31
CA ILE A 287 -24.72 -10.50 6.55
C ILE A 287 -25.36 -10.96 7.86
N LYS A 288 -25.55 -10.05 8.81
CA LYS A 288 -26.14 -10.36 10.13
C LYS A 288 -27.31 -9.45 10.41
N ASN A 289 -28.43 -10.01 10.87
CA ASN A 289 -29.54 -9.23 11.40
C ASN A 289 -29.15 -8.63 12.77
N THR A 290 -29.05 -7.30 12.81
CA THR A 290 -28.73 -6.50 14.01
C THR A 290 -29.98 -5.90 14.65
N GLY A 291 -31.13 -5.99 14.00
CA GLY A 291 -32.43 -5.60 14.54
C GLY A 291 -32.97 -6.58 15.57
N ASN A 292 -34.08 -6.20 16.21
CA ASN A 292 -34.81 -7.01 17.17
C ASN A 292 -36.02 -7.73 16.55
N ALA A 293 -36.18 -7.65 15.22
CA ALA A 293 -37.25 -8.27 14.46
C ALA A 293 -36.71 -9.12 13.30
N THR A 294 -37.51 -10.06 12.79
CA THR A 294 -37.14 -10.84 11.60
C THR A 294 -37.12 -9.93 10.38
N GLU A 295 -36.08 -10.05 9.55
CA GLU A 295 -35.88 -9.23 8.36
C GLU A 295 -35.69 -10.08 7.10
N ALA A 296 -36.29 -9.64 6.00
CA ALA A 296 -36.15 -10.25 4.68
C ALA A 296 -35.17 -9.43 3.83
N LEU A 297 -34.08 -10.06 3.41
CA LEU A 297 -32.98 -9.45 2.66
C LEU A 297 -32.82 -10.15 1.31
N THR A 298 -32.83 -9.39 0.23
CA THR A 298 -32.50 -9.87 -1.11
C THR A 298 -31.02 -9.63 -1.35
N VAL A 299 -30.20 -10.68 -1.27
CA VAL A 299 -28.75 -10.65 -1.49
C VAL A 299 -28.46 -11.18 -2.89
N ASN A 300 -27.98 -10.33 -3.78
CA ASN A 300 -27.74 -10.64 -5.20
C ASN A 300 -28.91 -11.37 -5.87
N GLY A 301 -30.14 -10.90 -5.61
CA GLY A 301 -31.38 -11.47 -6.16
C GLY A 301 -31.94 -12.69 -5.40
N THR A 302 -31.21 -13.24 -4.42
CA THR A 302 -31.67 -14.36 -3.60
C THR A 302 -32.27 -13.85 -2.29
N LEU A 303 -33.49 -14.30 -1.96
CA LEU A 303 -34.18 -13.90 -0.73
C LEU A 303 -33.70 -14.73 0.47
N TYR A 304 -33.30 -14.05 1.54
CA TYR A 304 -32.96 -14.61 2.84
C TYR A 304 -33.87 -14.02 3.91
N VAL A 305 -34.38 -14.85 4.81
CA VAL A 305 -35.18 -14.42 5.96
C VAL A 305 -34.38 -14.72 7.22
N LEU A 306 -33.90 -13.67 7.89
CA LEU A 306 -33.02 -13.77 9.05
C LEU A 306 -33.77 -13.37 10.32
N ARG A 307 -33.81 -14.27 11.32
CA ARG A 307 -34.28 -13.94 12.67
C ARG A 307 -33.30 -13.01 13.39
N PRO A 308 -33.71 -12.33 14.47
CA PRO A 308 -32.80 -11.50 15.26
C PRO A 308 -31.54 -12.26 15.66
N GLY A 309 -30.37 -11.72 15.31
CA GLY A 309 -29.06 -12.32 15.59
C GLY A 309 -28.59 -13.41 14.60
N GLU A 310 -29.45 -13.91 13.70
CA GLU A 310 -29.03 -14.83 12.64
C GLU A 310 -28.14 -14.15 11.60
N SER A 311 -27.32 -14.96 10.95
CA SER A 311 -26.39 -14.51 9.91
C SER A 311 -26.35 -15.48 8.74
N VAL A 312 -26.06 -14.95 7.55
CA VAL A 312 -25.82 -15.72 6.34
C VAL A 312 -24.50 -15.33 5.70
N TRP A 313 -23.83 -16.32 5.12
CA TRP A 313 -22.61 -16.15 4.36
C TRP A 313 -22.92 -16.10 2.86
N ALA A 314 -22.42 -15.07 2.19
CA ALA A 314 -22.41 -14.98 0.74
C ALA A 314 -20.96 -15.08 0.24
N ASN A 315 -20.59 -16.25 -0.28
CA ASN A 315 -19.24 -16.56 -0.74
C ASN A 315 -19.13 -16.43 -2.27
N TYR A 316 -18.03 -15.84 -2.72
CA TYR A 316 -17.73 -15.61 -4.13
C TYR A 316 -16.25 -15.86 -4.40
N THR A 317 -15.92 -16.09 -5.67
CA THR A 317 -14.54 -16.06 -6.15
C THR A 317 -14.40 -14.94 -7.16
N VAL A 318 -13.35 -14.15 -7.01
CA VAL A 318 -13.05 -13.03 -7.90
C VAL A 318 -11.64 -13.15 -8.42
N PRO A 319 -11.38 -12.88 -9.71
CA PRO A 319 -10.04 -12.96 -10.24
C PRO A 319 -9.14 -11.86 -9.65
N ALA A 320 -7.93 -12.24 -9.25
CA ALA A 320 -6.92 -11.36 -8.71
C ALA A 320 -6.44 -10.38 -9.78
N TYR A 321 -6.99 -9.17 -9.76
CA TYR A 321 -6.49 -8.04 -10.52
C TYR A 321 -6.16 -6.92 -9.55
N SER A 322 -5.11 -6.16 -9.84
CA SER A 322 -4.75 -5.02 -9.00
C SER A 322 -5.93 -4.03 -8.97
N ARG A 323 -6.58 -3.94 -7.80
CA ARG A 323 -7.49 -2.85 -7.37
C ARG A 323 -8.94 -2.84 -7.86
N ARG A 324 -9.52 -3.91 -8.40
CA ARG A 324 -10.98 -3.90 -8.70
C ARG A 324 -11.81 -4.09 -7.41
N PRO A 325 -12.77 -3.19 -7.11
CA PRO A 325 -13.66 -3.39 -5.97
C PRO A 325 -14.67 -4.50 -6.26
N VAL A 326 -14.87 -5.39 -5.29
CA VAL A 326 -15.96 -6.38 -5.30
C VAL A 326 -17.24 -5.70 -4.81
N ALA A 327 -18.37 -6.08 -5.40
CA ALA A 327 -19.66 -5.54 -5.04
C ALA A 327 -20.62 -6.64 -4.56
N LEU A 328 -21.36 -6.35 -3.49
CA LEU A 328 -22.51 -7.12 -3.02
C LEU A 328 -23.75 -6.24 -3.09
N ILE A 329 -24.84 -6.73 -3.67
CA ILE A 329 -26.12 -6.00 -3.67
C ILE A 329 -27.02 -6.60 -2.59
N VAL A 330 -27.45 -5.78 -1.63
CA VAL A 330 -28.40 -6.15 -0.58
C VAL A 330 -29.59 -5.20 -0.63
N ASN A 331 -30.79 -5.72 -0.90
CA ASN A 331 -32.02 -4.92 -1.06
C ASN A 331 -31.85 -3.73 -2.04
N GLY A 332 -31.12 -3.93 -3.14
CA GLY A 332 -30.82 -2.90 -4.14
C GLY A 332 -29.65 -1.97 -3.78
N THR A 333 -29.20 -1.96 -2.53
CA THR A 333 -28.02 -1.19 -2.09
C THR A 333 -26.75 -1.90 -2.50
N THR A 334 -25.88 -1.22 -3.25
CA THR A 334 -24.57 -1.76 -3.65
C THR A 334 -23.54 -1.45 -2.59
N TRP A 335 -22.97 -2.49 -2.01
CA TRP A 335 -21.85 -2.40 -1.10
C TRP A 335 -20.56 -2.74 -1.84
N ARG A 336 -19.57 -1.84 -1.81
CA ARG A 336 -18.29 -1.98 -2.54
C ARG A 336 -17.14 -2.15 -1.57
N TRP A 337 -16.22 -3.05 -1.89
CA TRP A 337 -15.00 -3.25 -1.11
C TRP A 337 -13.79 -3.45 -2.00
N ALA A 338 -12.67 -2.82 -1.63
CA ALA A 338 -11.38 -3.08 -2.24
C ALA A 338 -10.80 -4.38 -1.68
N LEU A 339 -10.37 -5.27 -2.57
CA LEU A 339 -9.67 -6.49 -2.18
C LEU A 339 -8.26 -6.16 -1.67
N ASN A 340 -7.88 -6.80 -0.58
CA ASN A 340 -6.52 -6.73 -0.06
C ASN A 340 -5.71 -7.92 -0.62
N VAL A 341 -5.28 -7.81 -1.87
CA VAL A 341 -4.53 -8.85 -2.59
C VAL A 341 -3.15 -8.31 -2.99
N SER A 342 -2.11 -9.03 -2.58
CA SER A 342 -0.74 -8.78 -3.02
C SER A 342 -0.53 -9.50 -4.36
N ILE A 343 -0.46 -8.73 -5.44
CA ILE A 343 -0.25 -9.30 -6.78
C ILE A 343 1.20 -9.75 -6.93
N ILE A 344 1.37 -11.00 -7.35
CA ILE A 344 2.68 -11.56 -7.68
C ILE A 344 3.16 -10.99 -9.01
N ALA A 345 4.23 -10.21 -8.95
CA ALA A 345 4.95 -9.67 -10.09
C ALA A 345 6.19 -10.50 -10.39
N VAL A 346 6.53 -10.61 -11.68
CA VAL A 346 7.76 -11.23 -12.17
C VAL A 346 8.78 -10.15 -12.47
N ASN A 347 10.01 -10.37 -12.02
CA ASN A 347 11.18 -9.58 -12.34
C ASN A 347 12.16 -10.43 -13.14
N ALA A 348 12.69 -9.91 -14.24
CA ALA A 348 13.67 -10.59 -15.09
C ALA A 348 14.87 -9.66 -15.32
N LEU A 349 16.05 -10.09 -14.88
CA LEU A 349 17.31 -9.37 -15.04
C LEU A 349 18.25 -10.18 -15.95
N LEU A 350 18.99 -9.51 -16.83
CA LEU A 350 19.96 -10.14 -17.71
C LEU A 350 21.37 -9.97 -17.16
N ASN A 351 22.06 -11.06 -16.87
CA ASN A 351 23.50 -11.06 -16.62
C ASN A 351 24.25 -11.39 -17.93
N ILE A 352 25.03 -10.45 -18.45
CA ILE A 352 25.82 -10.60 -19.67
C ILE A 352 27.04 -9.66 -19.63
N GLY A 353 28.18 -10.06 -20.21
CA GLY A 353 29.37 -9.21 -20.26
C GLY A 353 29.94 -8.80 -18.89
N GLY A 354 29.62 -9.55 -17.83
CA GLY A 354 30.03 -9.26 -16.45
C GLY A 354 29.13 -8.28 -15.69
N GLY A 355 28.04 -7.79 -16.29
CA GLY A 355 27.07 -6.89 -15.66
C GLY A 355 25.67 -7.48 -15.58
N VAL A 356 24.85 -6.95 -14.66
CA VAL A 356 23.42 -7.32 -14.50
C VAL A 356 22.54 -6.13 -14.87
N TYR A 357 21.62 -6.34 -15.81
CA TYR A 357 20.82 -5.29 -16.42
C TYR A 357 19.33 -5.57 -16.29
N ASN A 358 18.56 -4.51 -16.00
CA ASN A 358 17.10 -4.58 -16.00
C ASN A 358 16.57 -4.08 -17.36
N PRO A 359 15.81 -4.88 -18.12
CA PRO A 359 15.28 -4.48 -19.42
C PRO A 359 14.46 -3.19 -19.42
N ALA A 360 13.79 -2.86 -18.30
CA ALA A 360 13.00 -1.65 -18.16
C ALA A 360 13.86 -0.38 -17.93
N LEU A 361 15.05 -0.54 -17.33
CA LEU A 361 15.94 0.58 -16.99
C LEU A 361 17.11 0.72 -17.98
N SER A 362 17.52 -0.38 -18.59
CA SER A 362 18.66 -0.49 -19.48
C SER A 362 18.26 -1.30 -20.72
N PRO A 363 17.41 -0.74 -21.60
CA PRO A 363 16.94 -1.44 -22.79
C PRO A 363 18.03 -1.65 -23.85
N GLN A 364 19.12 -0.87 -23.75
CA GLN A 364 20.29 -0.94 -24.63
C GLN A 364 21.57 -0.91 -23.79
N ILE A 365 22.52 -1.79 -24.11
CA ILE A 365 23.81 -1.89 -23.43
C ILE A 365 24.95 -2.13 -24.43
N VAL A 366 26.17 -1.80 -24.03
CA VAL A 366 27.41 -2.09 -24.77
C VAL A 366 28.27 -3.01 -23.93
N ILE A 367 28.78 -4.09 -24.52
CA ILE A 367 29.72 -5.02 -23.89
C ILE A 367 30.88 -5.28 -24.84
N SER A 368 32.06 -5.56 -24.31
CA SER A 368 33.21 -5.97 -25.13
C SER A 368 33.42 -7.49 -25.03
N SER A 369 33.66 -8.16 -26.17
CA SER A 369 33.90 -9.60 -26.23
C SER A 369 35.00 -9.93 -27.24
N SER A 370 35.82 -10.96 -26.95
CA SER A 370 36.77 -11.54 -27.90
C SER A 370 36.17 -12.66 -28.75
N GLN A 371 34.94 -13.11 -28.43
CA GLN A 371 34.26 -14.23 -29.08
C GLN A 371 32.84 -13.84 -29.49
N SER A 372 32.36 -14.41 -30.60
CA SER A 372 30.97 -14.25 -31.02
C SER A 372 29.99 -14.99 -30.10
N ALA A 373 30.41 -16.09 -29.47
CA ALA A 373 29.60 -16.81 -28.50
C ALA A 373 29.70 -16.14 -27.11
N VAL A 374 28.73 -15.27 -26.79
CA VAL A 374 28.70 -14.56 -25.51
C VAL A 374 27.73 -15.27 -24.55
N PRO A 375 28.20 -15.85 -23.43
CA PRO A 375 27.32 -16.45 -22.45
C PRO A 375 26.49 -15.39 -21.73
N TYR A 376 25.24 -15.73 -21.41
CA TYR A 376 24.37 -14.90 -20.60
C TYR A 376 23.49 -15.75 -19.68
N THR A 377 22.95 -15.11 -18.64
CA THR A 377 22.00 -15.73 -17.72
C THR A 377 20.85 -14.78 -17.43
N TRP A 378 19.62 -15.22 -17.67
CA TRP A 378 18.45 -14.54 -17.13
C TRP A 378 18.25 -14.95 -15.67
N ILE A 379 18.16 -13.95 -14.79
CA ILE A 379 17.83 -14.09 -13.38
C ILE A 379 16.36 -13.70 -13.23
N ILE A 380 15.50 -14.69 -13.06
CA ILE A 380 14.06 -14.51 -12.95
C ILE A 380 13.64 -14.70 -11.50
N SER A 381 12.94 -13.73 -10.93
CA SER A 381 12.41 -13.81 -9.57
C SER A 381 10.97 -13.31 -9.52
N THR A 382 10.31 -13.61 -8.41
CA THR A 382 8.98 -13.11 -8.09
C THR A 382 9.02 -12.37 -6.77
N ASN A 383 8.10 -11.44 -6.55
CA ASN A 383 7.86 -10.87 -5.21
C ASN A 383 6.99 -11.78 -4.31
N ALA A 384 6.82 -13.05 -4.68
CA ALA A 384 6.09 -14.03 -3.88
C ALA A 384 6.79 -14.29 -2.52
N THR A 385 6.00 -14.39 -1.46
CA THR A 385 6.41 -14.44 -0.06
C THR A 385 5.82 -15.62 0.70
N GLU A 386 4.67 -16.14 0.29
CA GLU A 386 3.93 -17.18 1.02
C GLU A 386 3.98 -18.55 0.34
N ARG A 387 4.06 -18.60 -1.00
CA ARG A 387 4.02 -19.86 -1.75
C ARG A 387 4.84 -19.88 -3.02
N ALA A 388 5.08 -21.09 -3.50
CA ALA A 388 5.74 -21.31 -4.77
C ALA A 388 4.83 -20.90 -5.95
N VAL A 389 5.43 -20.31 -6.98
CA VAL A 389 4.74 -19.79 -8.16
C VAL A 389 5.22 -20.54 -9.39
N ALA A 390 4.28 -21.01 -10.21
CA ALA A 390 4.56 -21.59 -11.51
C ALA A 390 4.74 -20.48 -12.57
N LEU A 391 5.90 -20.46 -13.23
CA LEU A 391 6.22 -19.56 -14.33
C LEU A 391 6.46 -20.36 -15.60
N VAL A 392 5.80 -19.98 -16.69
CA VAL A 392 6.03 -20.52 -18.04
C VAL A 392 7.13 -19.69 -18.70
N ILE A 393 8.34 -20.23 -18.79
CA ILE A 393 9.49 -19.57 -19.38
C ILE A 393 9.81 -20.24 -20.71
N ASN A 394 9.70 -19.50 -21.82
CA ASN A 394 9.87 -20.01 -23.19
C ASN A 394 9.12 -21.34 -23.44
N GLY A 395 7.90 -21.46 -22.90
CA GLY A 395 7.04 -22.64 -23.03
C GLY A 395 7.27 -23.76 -22.00
N THR A 396 8.31 -23.67 -21.16
CA THR A 396 8.59 -24.66 -20.10
C THR A 396 8.11 -24.14 -18.75
N VAL A 397 7.44 -24.98 -17.95
CA VAL A 397 6.96 -24.61 -16.62
C VAL A 397 8.06 -24.80 -15.59
N TYR A 398 8.33 -23.75 -14.83
CA TYR A 398 9.26 -23.74 -13.71
C TYR A 398 8.54 -23.32 -12.42
N THR A 399 9.01 -23.84 -11.29
CA THR A 399 8.47 -23.46 -9.98
C THR A 399 9.49 -22.59 -9.24
N VAL A 400 9.09 -21.39 -8.84
CA VAL A 400 9.92 -20.44 -8.08
C VAL A 400 9.39 -20.39 -6.65
N GLN A 401 10.22 -20.76 -5.68
CA GLN A 401 9.89 -20.67 -4.24
C GLN A 401 9.89 -19.19 -3.78
N PRO A 402 9.18 -18.85 -2.69
CA PRO A 402 9.25 -17.53 -2.07
C PRO A 402 10.69 -17.08 -1.80
N GLY A 403 11.03 -15.84 -2.19
CA GLY A 403 12.40 -15.31 -2.12
C GLY A 403 13.43 -16.01 -3.04
N GLY A 404 13.01 -17.01 -3.80
CA GLY A 404 13.83 -17.75 -4.74
C GLY A 404 14.09 -16.99 -6.05
N ARG A 405 15.06 -17.49 -6.80
CA ARG A 405 15.38 -17.03 -8.16
C ARG A 405 15.68 -18.22 -9.05
N LEU A 406 15.38 -18.05 -10.33
CA LEU A 406 15.65 -19.01 -11.37
C LEU A 406 16.70 -18.47 -12.32
N LEU A 407 17.64 -19.32 -12.72
CA LEU A 407 18.75 -18.96 -13.60
C LEU A 407 18.57 -19.69 -14.93
N ILE A 408 18.30 -18.94 -15.99
CA ILE A 408 18.18 -19.46 -17.35
C ILE A 408 19.42 -19.06 -18.12
N ASN A 409 20.33 -20.02 -18.30
CA ASN A 409 21.56 -19.81 -19.05
C ASN A 409 21.30 -19.89 -20.55
N GLY A 410 22.04 -19.10 -21.31
CA GLY A 410 22.03 -19.15 -22.76
C GLY A 410 23.35 -18.65 -23.34
N THR A 411 23.44 -18.71 -24.65
CA THR A 411 24.58 -18.19 -25.40
C THR A 411 24.06 -17.35 -26.54
N LEU A 412 24.45 -16.07 -26.55
CA LEU A 412 24.20 -15.18 -27.66
C LEU A 412 25.24 -15.48 -28.74
N GLN A 413 24.79 -15.82 -29.95
CA GLN A 413 25.64 -15.85 -31.14
C GLN A 413 25.68 -14.44 -31.72
N ALA A 414 26.58 -13.62 -31.19
CA ALA A 414 26.65 -12.21 -31.47
C ALA A 414 27.25 -11.91 -32.84
N ARG A 415 26.62 -10.97 -33.54
CA ARG A 415 27.28 -10.17 -34.57
C ARG A 415 28.16 -9.16 -33.86
N LEU A 416 29.47 -9.27 -34.06
CA LEU A 416 30.47 -8.41 -33.44
C LEU A 416 30.46 -7.04 -34.12
N ASN A 417 30.72 -5.98 -33.34
CA ASN A 417 30.58 -4.58 -33.72
C ASN A 417 29.18 -4.25 -34.29
N ASP A 418 28.15 -4.88 -33.74
CA ASP A 418 26.76 -4.72 -34.19
C ASP A 418 25.78 -4.88 -33.01
N TRP A 419 24.55 -4.40 -33.20
CA TRP A 419 23.46 -4.56 -32.26
C TRP A 419 22.83 -5.96 -32.35
N ASN A 420 22.74 -6.62 -31.20
CA ASN A 420 22.14 -7.93 -31.03
C ASN A 420 20.93 -7.83 -30.10
N THR A 421 20.08 -8.85 -30.05
CA THR A 421 18.94 -8.90 -29.11
C THR A 421 19.01 -10.16 -28.26
N VAL A 422 18.90 -9.99 -26.95
CA VAL A 422 18.72 -11.10 -25.99
C VAL A 422 17.33 -10.97 -25.39
N SER A 423 16.55 -12.04 -25.40
CA SER A 423 15.18 -12.03 -24.88
C SER A 423 14.81 -13.29 -24.12
N VAL A 424 13.81 -13.17 -23.25
CA VAL A 424 13.13 -14.28 -22.58
C VAL A 424 11.63 -13.96 -22.49
N VAL A 425 10.79 -14.97 -22.68
CA VAL A 425 9.34 -14.84 -22.51
C VAL A 425 8.94 -15.52 -21.21
N VAL A 426 8.33 -14.78 -20.29
CA VAL A 426 7.84 -15.29 -19.00
C VAL A 426 6.34 -15.03 -18.90
N ASN A 427 5.54 -16.08 -18.77
CA ASN A 427 4.07 -16.03 -18.74
C ASN A 427 3.47 -15.21 -19.90
N GLY A 428 4.07 -15.32 -21.10
CA GLY A 428 3.65 -14.59 -22.30
C GLY A 428 4.20 -13.17 -22.42
N THR A 429 4.84 -12.62 -21.38
CA THR A 429 5.48 -11.30 -21.42
C THR A 429 6.92 -11.43 -21.89
N ALA A 430 7.29 -10.73 -22.96
CA ALA A 430 8.66 -10.69 -23.47
C ALA A 430 9.50 -9.65 -22.73
N TYR A 431 10.66 -10.06 -22.23
CA TYR A 431 11.70 -9.21 -21.67
C TYR A 431 12.88 -9.24 -22.63
N SER A 432 13.32 -8.09 -23.13
CA SER A 432 14.37 -8.01 -24.14
C SER A 432 15.32 -6.84 -23.90
N ILE A 433 16.61 -7.05 -24.20
CA ILE A 433 17.65 -6.02 -24.19
C ILE A 433 18.39 -6.06 -25.54
N GLN A 434 18.64 -4.89 -26.12
CA GLN A 434 19.57 -4.76 -27.24
C GLN A 434 21.01 -4.64 -26.71
N VAL A 435 21.91 -5.43 -27.27
CA VAL A 435 23.29 -5.55 -26.82
C VAL A 435 24.22 -5.26 -27.99
N TYR A 436 24.95 -4.15 -27.94
CA TYR A 436 26.05 -3.90 -28.87
C TYR A 436 27.28 -4.66 -28.37
N VAL A 437 27.77 -5.60 -29.17
CA VAL A 437 28.91 -6.43 -28.79
C VAL A 437 30.15 -5.91 -29.50
N GLU A 438 30.91 -5.07 -28.82
CA GLU A 438 32.17 -4.54 -29.32
C GLU A 438 33.23 -5.64 -29.35
N LEU A 439 33.92 -5.76 -30.48
CA LEU A 439 34.99 -6.73 -30.64
C LEU A 439 36.26 -6.25 -29.94
N LYS A 440 36.72 -7.00 -28.94
CA LYS A 440 37.98 -6.73 -28.27
C LYS A 440 39.16 -7.11 -29.19
N PRO A 441 40.10 -6.18 -29.48
CA PRO A 441 41.32 -6.52 -30.22
C PRO A 441 42.18 -7.55 -29.47
N PRO A 442 42.92 -8.42 -30.18
CA PRO A 442 43.85 -9.34 -29.54
C PRO A 442 44.97 -8.55 -28.84
N THR A 443 45.45 -9.10 -27.73
CA THR A 443 46.63 -8.58 -27.05
C THR A 443 47.88 -9.20 -27.68
N LEU A 444 48.88 -8.37 -27.90
CA LEU A 444 50.17 -8.75 -28.46
C LEU A 444 51.24 -8.62 -27.37
N TYR A 445 52.15 -9.58 -27.35
CA TYR A 445 53.41 -9.47 -26.63
C TYR A 445 54.54 -9.24 -27.62
N VAL A 446 55.15 -8.06 -27.54
CA VAL A 446 56.24 -7.62 -28.41
C VAL A 446 57.54 -7.64 -27.61
N ALA A 447 58.33 -8.70 -27.77
CA ALA A 447 59.60 -8.85 -27.05
C ALA A 447 60.67 -7.88 -27.60
N GLN A 448 60.82 -7.84 -28.93
CA GLN A 448 61.76 -6.96 -29.61
C GLN A 448 61.39 -6.79 -31.08
N ILE A 449 61.73 -5.63 -31.64
CA ILE A 449 61.70 -5.37 -33.09
C ILE A 449 63.12 -4.97 -33.48
N THR A 450 63.74 -5.78 -34.33
CA THR A 450 65.14 -5.62 -34.76
C THR A 450 65.25 -4.76 -36.01
N GLY A 451 64.18 -4.65 -36.80
CA GLY A 451 64.13 -3.75 -37.94
C GLY A 451 62.79 -3.65 -38.62
N LEU A 452 62.70 -2.72 -39.57
CA LEU A 452 61.56 -2.49 -40.44
C LEU A 452 62.06 -2.39 -41.89
N SER A 453 61.28 -2.86 -42.85
CA SER A 453 61.43 -2.49 -44.26
C SER A 453 60.13 -1.88 -44.73
N PHE A 454 60.19 -0.80 -45.51
CA PHE A 454 58.99 -0.04 -45.84
C PHE A 454 59.00 0.58 -47.23
N THR A 455 57.80 0.92 -47.68
CA THR A 455 57.52 1.79 -48.82
C THR A 455 56.30 2.63 -48.47
N ASP A 456 56.48 3.94 -48.35
CA ASP A 456 55.42 4.91 -48.14
C ASP A 456 55.19 5.68 -49.44
N ARG A 457 53.98 5.60 -49.99
CA ARG A 457 53.54 6.32 -51.20
C ARG A 457 52.58 7.47 -50.88
N ARG A 458 52.39 7.80 -49.60
CA ARG A 458 51.57 8.95 -49.19
C ARG A 458 52.32 10.23 -49.52
N THR A 459 51.71 11.05 -50.36
CA THR A 459 52.28 12.32 -50.82
C THR A 459 52.45 13.29 -49.66
N TYR A 460 53.60 13.95 -49.60
CA TYR A 460 53.88 14.99 -48.62
C TYR A 460 54.44 16.22 -49.32
N ILE A 461 53.93 17.40 -48.95
CA ILE A 461 54.34 18.68 -49.55
C ILE A 461 55.05 19.48 -48.47
N GLU A 462 56.29 19.86 -48.78
CA GLU A 462 57.15 20.69 -47.96
C GLU A 462 57.33 22.05 -48.65
N TYR A 463 57.19 23.13 -47.88
CA TYR A 463 57.47 24.48 -48.32
C TYR A 463 58.78 24.94 -47.71
N ALA A 464 59.88 24.72 -48.43
CA ALA A 464 61.22 24.99 -47.93
C ALA A 464 61.71 26.37 -48.39
N SER A 465 62.45 27.02 -47.50
CA SER A 465 63.24 28.20 -47.84
C SER A 465 64.64 28.00 -47.28
N CYS A 466 65.64 27.97 -48.16
CA CYS A 466 67.04 27.83 -47.78
C CYS A 466 67.80 29.09 -48.19
N SER A 467 68.72 29.51 -47.34
CA SER A 467 69.60 30.67 -47.51
C SER A 467 71.04 30.31 -47.13
N GLY A 468 71.99 30.65 -48.01
CA GLY A 468 73.43 30.43 -47.77
C GLY A 468 74.18 30.00 -49.02
N THR A 469 75.51 29.94 -48.94
CA THR A 469 76.37 29.46 -50.02
C THR A 469 76.42 27.93 -49.98
N PRO A 470 76.24 27.19 -51.10
CA PRO A 470 76.20 27.65 -52.50
C PRO A 470 74.81 27.91 -53.10
N ILE A 471 73.72 27.85 -52.32
CA ILE A 471 72.34 27.75 -52.85
C ILE A 471 71.70 29.13 -53.14
N GLY A 472 72.16 30.20 -52.48
CA GLY A 472 71.46 31.49 -52.46
C GLY A 472 70.23 31.46 -51.56
N SER A 473 69.33 32.45 -51.67
CA SER A 473 68.04 32.50 -50.96
C SER A 473 66.91 32.19 -51.94
N VAL A 474 66.39 30.96 -51.91
CA VAL A 474 65.36 30.50 -52.86
C VAL A 474 64.22 29.81 -52.09
N PRO A 475 62.99 30.34 -52.13
CA PRO A 475 61.81 29.58 -51.72
C PRO A 475 61.46 28.56 -52.80
N PHE A 476 61.12 27.34 -52.39
CA PHE A 476 60.70 26.28 -53.30
C PHE A 476 59.76 25.30 -52.61
N THR A 477 58.97 24.61 -53.41
CA THR A 477 58.04 23.56 -53.00
C THR A 477 58.63 22.20 -53.37
N ALA A 478 58.75 21.31 -52.39
CA ALA A 478 59.14 19.93 -52.60
C ALA A 478 57.94 19.02 -52.36
N THR A 479 57.54 18.27 -53.38
CA THR A 479 56.50 17.24 -53.26
C THR A 479 57.14 15.87 -53.21
N VAL A 480 57.16 15.25 -52.03
CA VAL A 480 57.62 13.88 -51.82
C VAL A 480 56.52 12.93 -52.26
N TYR A 481 56.77 12.15 -53.31
CA TYR A 481 55.81 11.16 -53.83
C TYR A 481 55.97 9.79 -53.18
N SER A 482 57.19 9.42 -52.81
CA SER A 482 57.43 8.15 -52.13
C SER A 482 58.73 8.14 -51.34
N MET A 483 58.75 7.37 -50.27
CA MET A 483 59.94 7.06 -49.49
C MET A 483 59.97 5.56 -49.19
N SER A 484 61.09 4.89 -49.44
CA SER A 484 61.24 3.46 -49.18
C SER A 484 62.59 3.18 -48.57
N GLY A 485 62.69 2.15 -47.73
CA GLY A 485 63.96 1.83 -47.12
C GLY A 485 63.92 0.72 -46.08
N SER A 486 65.00 0.62 -45.32
CA SER A 486 65.15 -0.26 -44.18
C SER A 486 65.61 0.53 -42.95
N VAL A 487 65.11 0.12 -41.79
CA VAL A 487 65.47 0.64 -40.48
C VAL A 487 65.96 -0.54 -39.63
N THR A 488 67.07 -0.38 -38.92
CA THR A 488 67.52 -1.38 -37.94
C THR A 488 67.72 -0.74 -36.57
N TYR A 489 67.39 -1.49 -35.53
CA TYR A 489 67.45 -1.07 -34.14
C TYR A 489 68.52 -1.87 -33.40
N SER A 490 69.55 -1.19 -32.89
CA SER A 490 70.62 -1.82 -32.12
C SER A 490 70.95 -0.96 -30.89
N GLY A 491 70.67 -1.47 -29.69
CA GLY A 491 70.80 -0.68 -28.46
C GLY A 491 69.97 0.59 -28.56
N ASN A 492 70.56 1.76 -28.32
CA ASN A 492 69.91 3.06 -28.47
C ASN A 492 70.14 3.73 -29.83
N THR A 493 70.74 3.00 -30.77
CA THR A 493 71.05 3.48 -32.10
C THR A 493 70.03 2.96 -33.10
N ILE A 494 69.53 3.87 -33.93
CA ILE A 494 68.68 3.59 -35.09
C ILE A 494 69.54 3.86 -36.31
N THR A 495 69.63 2.91 -37.23
CA THR A 495 70.24 3.15 -38.54
C THR A 495 69.20 2.95 -39.62
N PHE A 496 69.25 3.79 -40.65
CA PHE A 496 68.27 3.76 -41.73
C PHE A 496 68.91 4.11 -43.06
N SER A 497 68.38 3.52 -44.12
CA SER A 497 68.80 3.80 -45.49
C SER A 497 67.69 3.47 -46.47
N GLY A 498 67.72 4.08 -47.65
CA GLY A 498 66.67 3.89 -48.63
C GLY A 498 66.73 4.87 -49.79
N SER A 499 65.58 5.09 -50.41
CA SER A 499 65.37 6.03 -51.51
C SER A 499 64.15 6.91 -51.27
N ILE A 500 64.26 8.17 -51.66
CA ILE A 500 63.18 9.15 -51.66
C ILE A 500 62.97 9.67 -53.08
N THR A 501 61.72 9.75 -53.51
CA THR A 501 61.31 10.33 -54.80
C THR A 501 60.59 11.64 -54.55
N VAL A 502 61.17 12.74 -55.01
CA VAL A 502 60.72 14.10 -54.74
C VAL A 502 60.65 14.91 -56.03
N TYR A 503 59.58 15.67 -56.22
CA TYR A 503 59.48 16.72 -57.24
C TYR A 503 59.85 18.06 -56.61
N ILE A 504 60.76 18.79 -57.25
CA ILE A 504 61.22 20.10 -56.80
C ILE A 504 60.78 21.13 -57.83
N ASP A 505 59.90 22.07 -57.45
CA ASP A 505 59.26 23.01 -58.37
C ASP A 505 60.25 23.92 -59.10
N ILE A 506 61.26 24.46 -58.40
CA ILE A 506 62.30 25.33 -58.99
C ILE A 506 63.20 24.59 -59.99
N LEU A 507 63.26 23.26 -59.93
CA LEU A 507 64.00 22.44 -60.89
C LEU A 507 63.10 21.91 -62.01
N GLY A 508 61.77 21.97 -61.84
CA GLY A 508 60.78 21.43 -62.77
C GLY A 508 60.93 19.93 -63.02
N LYS A 509 61.49 19.16 -62.09
CA LYS A 509 61.85 17.74 -62.28
C LYS A 509 61.59 16.90 -61.02
N THR A 510 61.25 15.63 -61.26
CA THR A 510 61.22 14.58 -60.23
C THR A 510 62.59 13.92 -60.15
N ILE A 511 63.10 13.78 -58.93
CA ILE A 511 64.39 13.19 -58.62
C ILE A 511 64.17 12.05 -57.63
N THR A 512 64.76 10.89 -57.93
CA THR A 512 64.90 9.80 -56.96
C THR A 512 66.32 9.83 -56.41
N ALA A 513 66.46 9.96 -55.10
CA ALA A 513 67.72 10.07 -54.41
C ALA A 513 67.84 8.99 -53.34
N SER A 514 69.04 8.44 -53.15
CA SER A 514 69.32 7.59 -52.00
C SER A 514 69.48 8.44 -50.74
N TYR A 515 69.05 7.90 -49.60
CA TYR A 515 69.35 8.48 -48.29
C TYR A 515 69.92 7.41 -47.35
N SER A 516 70.73 7.85 -46.40
CA SER A 516 71.23 7.00 -45.32
C SER A 516 71.56 7.85 -44.09
N GLY A 517 71.41 7.27 -42.92
CA GLY A 517 71.69 7.99 -41.68
C GLY A 517 71.62 7.11 -40.45
N SER A 518 71.88 7.74 -39.31
CA SER A 518 71.70 7.12 -38.01
C SER A 518 71.33 8.14 -36.95
N SER A 519 70.69 7.68 -35.88
CA SER A 519 70.46 8.44 -34.67
C SER A 519 70.80 7.62 -33.45
N THR A 520 71.27 8.28 -32.39
CA THR A 520 71.46 7.67 -31.07
C THR A 520 70.79 8.56 -30.04
N ASN A 521 69.93 7.98 -29.21
CA ASN A 521 69.11 8.72 -28.23
C ASN A 521 68.28 9.85 -28.87
N GLY A 522 67.79 9.64 -30.10
CA GLY A 522 66.97 10.61 -30.83
C GLY A 522 67.72 11.77 -31.48
N VAL A 523 69.05 11.81 -31.36
CA VAL A 523 69.93 12.78 -32.03
C VAL A 523 70.65 12.08 -33.17
N GLY A 524 70.58 12.62 -34.38
CA GLY A 524 71.10 11.94 -35.55
C GLY A 524 71.35 12.83 -36.75
N GLN A 525 71.72 12.18 -37.85
CA GLN A 525 71.91 12.82 -39.14
C GLN A 525 71.39 11.91 -40.26
N VAL A 526 70.74 12.50 -41.25
CA VAL A 526 70.39 11.87 -42.53
C VAL A 526 71.12 12.58 -43.65
N THR A 527 71.72 11.79 -44.54
CA THR A 527 72.42 12.29 -45.73
C THR A 527 71.71 11.77 -46.97
N SER A 528 71.47 12.64 -47.95
CA SER A 528 70.95 12.27 -49.26
C SER A 528 71.70 12.98 -50.38
N THR A 529 71.88 12.29 -51.49
CA THR A 529 72.52 12.85 -52.69
C THR A 529 71.46 13.12 -53.74
N ILE A 530 71.16 14.40 -53.96
CA ILE A 530 70.17 14.87 -54.94
C ILE A 530 70.94 15.54 -56.09
N GLY A 531 71.03 14.84 -57.23
CA GLY A 531 71.87 15.30 -58.35
C GLY A 531 73.36 15.38 -57.95
N HIS A 532 73.96 16.56 -58.08
CA HIS A 532 75.36 16.82 -57.69
C HIS A 532 75.51 17.37 -56.26
N TYR A 533 74.43 17.49 -55.50
CA TYR A 533 74.44 18.03 -54.15
C TYR A 533 74.31 16.89 -53.12
N THR A 534 75.24 16.87 -52.16
CA THR A 534 75.13 16.04 -50.97
C THR A 534 74.54 16.89 -49.85
N ILE A 535 73.32 16.57 -49.45
CA ILE A 535 72.59 17.25 -48.38
C ILE A 535 72.70 16.40 -47.13
N ALA A 536 73.19 16.97 -46.03
CA ALA A 536 73.19 16.31 -44.72
C ALA A 536 72.39 17.15 -43.72
N VAL A 537 71.41 16.52 -43.08
CA VAL A 537 70.44 17.13 -42.19
C VAL A 537 70.62 16.50 -40.81
N SER A 538 71.04 17.30 -39.84
CA SER A 538 71.15 16.88 -38.44
C SER A 538 69.84 17.19 -37.72
N PHE A 539 69.46 16.34 -36.77
CA PHE A 539 68.20 16.47 -36.06
C PHE A 539 68.26 16.02 -34.60
N SER A 540 67.28 16.48 -33.82
CA SER A 540 67.02 16.06 -32.44
C SER A 540 65.51 15.93 -32.22
N GLY A 541 65.02 14.72 -31.96
CA GLY A 541 63.61 14.46 -31.64
C GLY A 541 62.62 14.89 -32.74
N GLY A 542 63.02 14.77 -34.01
CA GLY A 542 62.23 15.19 -35.18
C GLY A 542 62.46 16.64 -35.63
N THR A 543 63.11 17.45 -34.80
CA THR A 543 63.44 18.85 -35.13
C THR A 543 64.78 18.92 -35.88
N VAL A 544 64.80 19.60 -37.02
CA VAL A 544 66.04 19.92 -37.76
C VAL A 544 66.91 20.86 -36.91
N THR A 545 68.17 20.50 -36.69
CA THR A 545 69.13 21.30 -35.92
C THR A 545 70.20 21.96 -36.79
N SER A 546 70.59 21.33 -37.90
CA SER A 546 71.49 21.92 -38.89
C SER A 546 71.31 21.27 -40.26
N VAL A 547 71.54 22.05 -41.32
CA VAL A 547 71.56 21.56 -42.69
C VAL A 547 72.90 21.94 -43.31
N THR A 548 73.54 20.99 -43.98
CA THR A 548 74.74 21.25 -44.80
C THR A 548 74.52 20.77 -46.21
N VAL A 549 75.04 21.51 -47.19
CA VAL A 549 75.03 21.15 -48.60
C VAL A 549 76.46 21.17 -49.11
N ASN A 550 76.93 20.03 -49.62
CA ASN A 550 78.34 19.78 -49.97
C ASN A 550 79.31 20.13 -48.82
N GLY A 551 78.89 19.88 -47.58
CA GLY A 551 79.65 20.18 -46.36
C GLY A 551 79.62 21.64 -45.90
N GLN A 552 78.94 22.54 -46.61
CA GLN A 552 78.78 23.94 -46.21
C GLN A 552 77.46 24.15 -45.47
N PRO A 553 77.42 24.86 -44.33
CA PRO A 553 76.20 25.11 -43.59
C PRO A 553 75.24 26.02 -44.36
N VAL A 554 73.96 25.67 -44.33
CA VAL A 554 72.87 26.43 -44.96
C VAL A 554 71.77 26.65 -43.93
N SER A 555 71.23 27.87 -43.89
CA SER A 555 70.09 28.20 -43.04
C SER A 555 68.81 27.90 -43.80
N CYS A 556 68.10 26.84 -43.42
CA CYS A 556 66.81 26.49 -43.99
C CYS A 556 65.69 26.60 -42.94
N GLY A 557 64.55 27.17 -43.33
CA GLY A 557 63.35 27.19 -42.49
C GLY A 557 62.80 25.80 -42.23
N THR A 558 62.94 24.89 -43.21
CA THR A 558 62.61 23.46 -43.13
C THR A 558 63.53 22.65 -44.06
N SER A 559 63.54 21.32 -43.94
CA SER A 559 64.41 20.42 -44.70
C SER A 559 63.66 19.74 -45.86
N ILE A 560 64.31 19.60 -47.03
CA ILE A 560 63.79 18.84 -48.20
C ILE A 560 63.59 17.36 -47.86
N ILE A 561 64.41 16.84 -46.95
CA ILE A 561 64.30 15.48 -46.45
C ILE A 561 63.41 15.53 -45.21
N PRO A 562 62.19 14.95 -45.23
CA PRO A 562 61.35 14.87 -44.05
C PRO A 562 62.05 14.01 -42.99
N ILE A 563 61.79 14.31 -41.72
CA ILE A 563 62.36 13.59 -40.57
C ILE A 563 61.22 12.86 -39.83
N PRO A 564 60.68 11.78 -40.41
CA PRO A 564 59.64 10.98 -39.77
C PRO A 564 60.17 10.27 -38.51
N ALA A 565 59.26 9.92 -37.62
CA ALA A 565 59.58 9.36 -36.30
C ALA A 565 60.41 8.08 -36.34
N PHE A 566 60.34 7.26 -37.38
CA PHE A 566 61.18 6.07 -37.50
C PHE A 566 62.69 6.38 -37.43
N MET A 567 63.12 7.62 -37.74
CA MET A 567 64.51 8.03 -37.71
C MET A 567 65.04 8.31 -36.30
N TYR A 568 64.16 8.59 -35.31
CA TYR A 568 64.56 9.00 -33.95
C TYR A 568 63.79 8.31 -32.83
N GLN A 569 62.72 7.59 -33.14
CA GLN A 569 61.85 6.89 -32.20
C GLN A 569 61.85 5.38 -32.49
N LYS A 570 61.94 4.59 -31.44
CA LYS A 570 61.82 3.12 -31.51
C LYS A 570 60.35 2.70 -31.56
N PRO A 571 60.03 1.55 -32.19
CA PRO A 571 58.70 1.00 -32.17
C PRO A 571 58.28 0.56 -30.76
N PRO A 572 56.95 0.45 -30.49
CA PRO A 572 56.43 -0.01 -29.21
C PRO A 572 56.89 -1.44 -28.86
N THR A 573 57.13 -1.69 -27.57
CA THR A 573 57.50 -3.00 -27.01
C THR A 573 56.61 -3.32 -25.79
N GLY A 574 56.62 -4.58 -25.34
CA GLY A 574 55.81 -5.05 -24.20
C GLY A 574 54.42 -5.54 -24.60
N THR A 575 53.51 -5.56 -23.61
CA THR A 575 52.12 -5.98 -23.79
C THR A 575 51.27 -4.82 -24.29
N ILE A 576 50.64 -4.98 -25.45
CA ILE A 576 49.88 -3.92 -26.13
C ILE A 576 48.76 -4.55 -26.97
N ASP A 577 47.59 -3.91 -27.07
CA ASP A 577 46.54 -4.40 -27.97
C ASP A 577 46.93 -4.16 -29.44
N ALA A 578 46.41 -5.00 -30.35
CA ALA A 578 46.79 -4.95 -31.75
C ALA A 578 46.47 -3.62 -32.43
N VAL A 579 45.41 -2.91 -32.02
CA VAL A 579 45.03 -1.60 -32.59
C VAL A 579 46.07 -0.56 -32.19
N SER A 580 46.36 -0.43 -30.90
CA SER A 580 47.39 0.49 -30.39
C SER A 580 48.78 0.19 -30.97
N PHE A 581 49.13 -1.08 -31.14
CA PHE A 581 50.40 -1.47 -31.75
C PHE A 581 50.48 -1.02 -33.20
N ALA A 582 49.47 -1.34 -34.01
CA ALA A 582 49.43 -1.03 -35.43
C ALA A 582 49.44 0.49 -35.70
N SER A 583 48.64 1.27 -34.95
CA SER A 583 48.63 2.74 -35.08
C SER A 583 49.99 3.34 -34.77
N ARG A 584 50.63 2.93 -33.67
CA ARG A 584 51.96 3.42 -33.29
C ARG A 584 53.05 3.06 -34.31
N ILE A 585 52.96 1.89 -34.94
CA ILE A 585 53.90 1.53 -36.03
C ILE A 585 53.66 2.40 -37.26
N ALA A 586 52.40 2.64 -37.66
CA ALA A 586 52.09 3.49 -38.81
C ALA A 586 52.52 4.94 -38.60
N ASP A 587 52.31 5.49 -37.39
CA ASP A 587 52.69 6.85 -37.03
C ASP A 587 54.21 7.08 -37.06
N LEU A 588 55.04 6.03 -36.93
CA LEU A 588 56.49 6.17 -37.12
C LEU A 588 56.86 6.68 -38.52
N PHE A 589 56.00 6.44 -39.51
CA PHE A 589 56.21 6.84 -40.90
C PHE A 589 55.47 8.12 -41.27
N ALA A 590 54.80 8.78 -40.32
CA ALA A 590 54.14 10.05 -40.59
C ALA A 590 55.16 11.14 -40.93
N LYS A 591 55.05 11.73 -42.13
CA LYS A 591 55.90 12.84 -42.58
C LYS A 591 55.33 14.19 -42.16
N GLY A 592 54.03 14.25 -41.88
CA GLY A 592 53.32 15.41 -41.34
C GLY A 592 51.96 15.01 -40.78
N GLY A 593 51.15 15.99 -40.37
CA GLY A 593 49.84 15.75 -39.74
C GLY A 593 48.83 15.01 -40.62
N SER A 594 48.98 15.08 -41.95
CA SER A 594 48.15 14.38 -42.94
C SER A 594 48.30 12.85 -42.90
N ASP A 595 49.45 12.37 -42.40
CA ASP A 595 49.82 10.96 -42.35
C ASP A 595 49.54 10.31 -40.98
N ALA A 596 49.14 11.11 -39.98
CA ALA A 596 48.84 10.63 -38.63
C ALA A 596 47.57 9.78 -38.64
N ILE A 597 47.57 8.69 -37.88
CA ILE A 597 46.38 7.84 -37.73
C ILE A 597 45.33 8.56 -36.89
N VAL A 598 44.13 8.71 -37.45
CA VAL A 598 42.99 9.37 -36.80
C VAL A 598 41.88 8.40 -36.42
N ASP A 599 41.81 7.24 -37.07
CA ASP A 599 40.88 6.17 -36.75
C ASP A 599 41.55 4.80 -36.92
N ALA A 600 41.26 3.88 -36.02
CA ALA A 600 41.80 2.54 -36.03
C ALA A 600 40.89 1.55 -35.30
N TYR A 601 40.60 0.41 -35.92
CA TYR A 601 39.74 -0.61 -35.34
C TYR A 601 40.12 -2.02 -35.77
N TYR A 602 39.81 -3.01 -34.94
CA TYR A 602 39.98 -4.42 -35.27
C TYR A 602 38.67 -4.99 -35.82
N ASN A 603 38.71 -5.60 -37.01
CA ASN A 603 37.51 -6.14 -37.68
C ASN A 603 37.32 -7.65 -37.49
N GLY A 604 38.08 -8.29 -36.61
CA GLY A 604 38.05 -9.74 -36.40
C GLY A 604 39.06 -10.53 -37.22
N ARG A 605 39.77 -9.89 -38.15
CA ARG A 605 40.82 -10.53 -38.94
C ARG A 605 42.12 -9.73 -38.96
N TYR A 606 42.02 -8.42 -39.11
CA TYR A 606 43.16 -7.50 -39.14
C TYR A 606 42.74 -6.16 -38.53
N VAL A 607 43.73 -5.33 -38.21
CA VAL A 607 43.48 -3.94 -37.81
C VAL A 607 43.37 -3.09 -39.05
N VAL A 608 42.33 -2.27 -39.14
CA VAL A 608 42.18 -1.21 -40.13
C VAL A 608 42.69 0.08 -39.51
N LEU A 609 43.48 0.83 -40.28
CA LEU A 609 44.04 2.12 -39.90
C LEU A 609 43.60 3.15 -40.95
N VAL A 610 43.18 4.33 -40.52
CA VAL A 610 42.83 5.45 -41.39
C VAL A 610 43.64 6.67 -40.98
N ASP A 611 44.40 7.23 -41.93
CA ASP A 611 45.12 8.47 -41.69
C ASP A 611 44.24 9.72 -41.89
N ALA A 612 44.74 10.88 -41.48
CA ALA A 612 44.03 12.15 -41.60
C ALA A 612 43.70 12.55 -43.06
N SER A 613 44.37 11.95 -44.04
CA SER A 613 44.08 12.14 -45.48
C SER A 613 43.01 11.19 -46.01
N GLY A 614 42.48 10.29 -45.16
CA GLY A 614 41.50 9.28 -45.52
C GLY A 614 42.09 8.03 -46.18
N ASN A 615 43.42 7.87 -46.22
CA ASN A 615 44.01 6.65 -46.73
C ASN A 615 43.76 5.51 -45.75
N THR A 616 43.30 4.37 -46.28
CA THR A 616 43.09 3.16 -45.49
C THR A 616 44.29 2.22 -45.62
N MET A 617 44.77 1.71 -44.49
CA MET A 617 45.83 0.72 -44.37
C MET A 617 45.35 -0.45 -43.50
N THR A 618 46.00 -1.61 -43.64
CA THR A 618 45.65 -2.81 -42.86
C THR A 618 46.88 -3.40 -42.20
N TYR A 619 46.80 -3.75 -40.91
CA TYR A 619 47.83 -4.50 -40.20
C TYR A 619 47.41 -5.95 -39.98
N SER A 620 48.23 -6.88 -40.48
CA SER A 620 48.02 -8.33 -40.38
C SER A 620 49.25 -9.02 -39.81
N GLY A 621 49.40 -9.00 -38.48
CA GLY A 621 50.29 -9.91 -37.74
C GLY A 621 51.77 -9.87 -38.11
N GLY A 622 52.30 -8.69 -38.48
CA GLY A 622 53.71 -8.52 -38.85
C GLY A 622 53.96 -7.59 -40.04
N ALA A 623 52.90 -7.16 -40.73
CA ALA A 623 53.00 -6.20 -41.81
C ALA A 623 51.85 -5.19 -41.81
N ILE A 624 52.14 -3.98 -42.27
CA ILE A 624 51.15 -2.97 -42.68
C ILE A 624 51.10 -2.97 -44.20
N ASN A 625 49.90 -2.95 -44.77
CA ASN A 625 49.65 -2.90 -46.21
C ASN A 625 48.74 -1.72 -46.55
N GLY A 626 48.93 -1.12 -47.73
CA GLY A 626 48.19 0.05 -48.21
C GLY A 626 49.12 1.04 -48.91
N PRO A 627 48.80 2.35 -48.87
CA PRO A 627 49.71 3.41 -49.31
C PRO A 627 51.02 3.46 -48.52
N LEU A 628 50.97 3.08 -47.23
CA LEU A 628 52.13 2.67 -46.45
C LEU A 628 52.23 1.14 -46.43
N GLN A 629 53.38 0.62 -46.79
CA GLN A 629 53.74 -0.79 -46.70
C GLN A 629 54.90 -0.94 -45.72
N VAL A 630 54.77 -1.78 -44.71
CA VAL A 630 55.83 -2.03 -43.71
C VAL A 630 55.91 -3.53 -43.44
N SER A 631 57.09 -4.11 -43.55
CA SER A 631 57.44 -5.43 -43.03
C SER A 631 58.17 -5.27 -41.71
N ILE A 632 57.70 -5.93 -40.66
CA ILE A 632 58.24 -5.82 -39.30
C ILE A 632 59.08 -7.05 -38.99
N TYR A 633 60.37 -6.84 -38.69
CA TYR A 633 61.28 -7.91 -38.29
C TYR A 633 61.45 -7.89 -36.76
N GLY A 634 60.95 -8.93 -36.09
CA GLY A 634 60.96 -8.98 -34.63
C GLY A 634 60.27 -10.23 -34.06
N GLN A 635 60.17 -10.27 -32.74
CA GLN A 635 59.48 -11.29 -31.98
C GLN A 635 58.16 -10.73 -31.46
N ILE A 636 57.08 -11.03 -32.17
CA ILE A 636 55.71 -10.63 -31.86
C ILE A 636 54.88 -11.90 -31.71
N SER A 637 54.16 -12.04 -30.61
CA SER A 637 53.27 -13.17 -30.35
C SER A 637 51.90 -12.68 -29.88
N VAL A 638 50.84 -13.39 -30.25
CA VAL A 638 49.48 -13.13 -29.76
C VAL A 638 49.35 -13.82 -28.40
N SER A 639 48.94 -13.06 -27.37
CA SER A 639 48.73 -13.56 -26.01
C SER A 639 47.29 -13.98 -25.77
#